data_AF-A0AAV9PG43-F1
#
_entry.id   AF-A0AAV9PG43-F1
#
_cell.length_a   1.000
_cell.length_b   1.000
_cell.length_c   1.000
_cell.angle_alpha   90.00
_cell.angle_beta   90.00
_cell.angle_gamma   90.00
#
_symmetry.space_group_name_H-M   'P 1'
#
loop_
_entity.id
_entity.type
_entity.pdbx_description
1 polymer ?
#
loop_
_entity_poly.entity_id
_entity_poly.type
_entity_poly.pdbx_seq_one_letter_code
_entity_poly.pdbx_strand_id
1 'polypeptide(L)'
;MYAHPPKHLYCNYQFPFETRVEIAAEAVKKSENGGTRVDDSDQAWLMLTLRRSTLQIPALSSYGDRSSTTSDDYSGIIAAHATEMSQTGRDIAPFEPVSCEVLIQQIRTFSPIPSSNAPPHSVTSHLDSVSGALRDAAVTIRYNAKWFAEPDLAELLEVALEAAAASSASVDLYSGVELVDVVGIYSALPPQSLLLVARFLAQTHYNATRANKTRKLADRVWVTMRRVLESHLGVQYVAALLQMIREEDYAALDPKVSYARLAAAVNIISEKLLFGEGGVAESELPTPQTAELLDSLQNATHHGNEHVQDLIMDAITTIITRNDTTDTADMDWHKLLAAARSCIDGLHNRQLARGLVGRIATKSDRFESTDQVAIAWMCIDISQPLSTVLREALLSHYAKLLPVRDWSKFHDIITPLSRSDEYTEELQMLMGRSIADFTNTTDAFFISAYAETLQQIIERPATTKNAAAVLGNELVRTFTHCIMSATQPEEFNTLFDALCDASKACSVVTKSLLLIRADAEGAVYYPIHGYHYNISGVRLSSFDATILHIIQDCQDWEIYNHIINELPALLSNHALFDDRSEFIQQLREIVCEQVESGSYLGPPKESGLTKSHVAAHLIETLTAILSYHHHLTKQEMLSVISTVLSTAGSRDYIVSIPCIHALTICCYELPDTISGYMDDIIDKMSKLVTQRYLAIHVLLFLAGLSRLPDLFHSNFRTQDYKKIFGVCGSYLQSIRGSTGHVDLRQIADDKSSKSSSAEQADALPQYVYALTHHVIAFWYIALKPEHRREQKDYITSLLRHNNADGETVLEDQGLVTIDLMDRIDADHYHSADSDAAFFFDPLAGRITLQHRLIGLLLITTETSLKLRETKITVRRPTGTATRAISNWIGNTESIVTAIKSDKDFLSILPYDPDGTTYGRIFKPSPSSTLGPIASELITTLPDDDAVTRAIQSIDRTPGLDSHKAGVIYIGEGQKTETEILQNVQGSPDYITFLSALGTLRPLHNAPFNTQGLDRTSDADGPHAIVWNNQVTELVFHITTLMPNDADPSLNTANKKRHIGNDFVNIIFNNSSAPFDLDTFPSQFAAVYIVIAPSARTSFLQTRRLRTDGLRRRGDDDGQQLRGDAFFSVRVLTKPGYPAVSSAATEKIVSAGSLPGYVRNLALNDCVFAIMWHSREGEGGEYPSSWRSRLEQLRRLKERFGG
;
A
#
# COMPACT_ATOMS: atom_id res chain seq x y z
N MET A 1 5.67 35.64 18.63
CA MET A 1 5.30 37.08 18.65
C MET A 1 3.87 37.15 19.16
N TYR A 2 3.61 37.76 20.33
CA TYR A 2 2.29 37.68 20.97
C TYR A 2 1.33 38.77 20.48
N ALA A 3 0.06 38.40 20.26
CA ALA A 3 -1.05 39.34 20.07
C ALA A 3 -2.36 38.72 20.59
N HIS A 4 -2.98 39.35 21.59
CA HIS A 4 -4.34 39.02 22.03
C HIS A 4 -5.35 40.04 21.44
N PRO A 5 -6.65 39.69 21.35
CA PRO A 5 -7.61 40.39 20.48
C PRO A 5 -8.28 41.61 21.14
N PRO A 6 -8.81 42.54 20.33
CA PRO A 6 -9.70 43.60 20.81
C PRO A 6 -11.12 43.09 21.09
N LYS A 7 -11.78 43.66 22.09
CA LYS A 7 -13.23 43.51 22.37
C LYS A 7 -13.97 44.83 22.16
N HIS A 8 -15.30 44.72 22.11
CA HIS A 8 -16.33 45.78 22.21
C HIS A 8 -16.70 46.55 20.94
N LEU A 9 -18.00 46.47 20.63
CA LEU A 9 -18.86 47.65 20.58
C LEU A 9 -20.25 47.29 21.13
N TYR A 10 -20.84 48.18 21.94
CA TYR A 10 -22.14 48.04 22.62
C TYR A 10 -23.07 49.15 22.11
N CYS A 11 -24.32 48.82 21.77
CA CYS A 11 -25.48 49.73 21.64
C CYS A 11 -26.74 48.90 21.30
N ASN A 12 -27.97 49.21 21.75
CA ASN A 12 -28.36 50.17 22.81
C ASN A 12 -29.74 49.82 23.41
N TYR A 13 -30.09 50.48 24.52
CA TYR A 13 -31.32 50.34 25.32
C TYR A 13 -32.66 50.52 24.56
N GLN A 14 -33.74 49.88 25.06
CA GLN A 14 -34.88 50.60 25.66
C GLN A 14 -35.87 49.69 26.45
N PHE A 15 -36.44 50.25 27.53
CA PHE A 15 -37.62 49.79 28.31
C PHE A 15 -38.75 50.82 28.13
N PRO A 16 -40.03 50.45 28.34
CA PRO A 16 -40.75 51.04 29.49
C PRO A 16 -41.86 50.19 30.18
N PHE A 17 -41.88 50.28 31.52
CA PHE A 17 -43.00 50.46 32.48
C PHE A 17 -44.47 49.97 32.26
N GLU A 18 -45.02 49.40 33.37
CA GLU A 18 -46.43 49.43 33.87
C GLU A 18 -47.57 48.73 33.08
N THR A 19 -48.67 48.24 33.67
CA THR A 19 -49.26 48.42 35.04
C THR A 19 -49.94 47.12 35.59
N ARG A 20 -50.58 47.18 36.78
CA ARG A 20 -51.23 46.08 37.55
C ARG A 20 -52.73 45.84 37.25
N VAL A 21 -53.25 44.66 37.64
CA VAL A 21 -54.48 44.36 38.46
C VAL A 21 -54.65 42.81 38.47
N GLU A 22 -54.50 42.08 39.60
CA GLU A 22 -55.52 41.68 40.61
C GLU A 22 -56.66 40.77 40.05
N ILE A 23 -57.16 39.69 40.70
CA ILE A 23 -57.12 39.26 42.12
C ILE A 23 -57.38 37.72 42.30
N ALA A 24 -56.80 37.08 43.35
CA ALA A 24 -57.15 35.81 44.06
C ALA A 24 -57.49 34.48 43.27
N ALA A 25 -57.49 33.27 43.85
CA ALA A 25 -57.21 32.74 45.21
C ALA A 25 -56.47 31.37 45.12
N GLU A 26 -55.56 31.01 46.04
CA GLU A 26 -55.71 30.00 47.13
C GLU A 26 -56.37 28.64 46.75
N ALA A 27 -55.90 27.45 47.18
CA ALA A 27 -54.94 27.09 48.24
C ALA A 27 -54.30 25.68 47.96
N VAL A 28 -53.03 25.36 48.31
CA VAL A 28 -52.55 24.75 49.60
C VAL A 28 -53.10 23.32 49.82
N LYS A 29 -52.33 22.22 50.03
CA LYS A 29 -50.93 21.99 50.51
C LYS A 29 -50.48 20.51 50.34
N LYS A 30 -49.15 20.24 50.27
CA LYS A 30 -48.33 19.15 50.92
C LYS A 30 -48.78 17.65 50.85
N SER A 31 -47.93 16.62 51.06
CA SER A 31 -46.45 16.52 51.26
C SER A 31 -45.94 15.06 51.23
N GLU A 32 -44.67 14.89 50.84
CA GLU A 32 -43.63 14.01 51.46
C GLU A 32 -43.85 12.47 51.59
N ASN A 33 -42.89 11.74 50.99
CA ASN A 33 -42.14 10.58 51.53
C ASN A 33 -42.84 9.30 52.07
N GLY A 34 -42.42 8.15 51.50
CA GLY A 34 -41.58 7.23 52.30
C GLY A 34 -42.06 5.78 52.53
N GLY A 35 -41.33 4.83 51.93
CA GLY A 35 -40.69 3.74 52.70
C GLY A 35 -41.51 2.57 53.28
N THR A 36 -41.69 1.52 52.47
CA THR A 36 -41.47 0.09 52.83
C THR A 36 -42.25 -0.63 53.96
N ARG A 37 -42.86 -1.76 53.54
CA ARG A 37 -42.92 -3.12 54.17
C ARG A 37 -43.95 -3.49 55.27
N VAL A 38 -44.79 -4.47 54.89
CA VAL A 38 -45.10 -5.76 55.57
C VAL A 38 -46.15 -5.81 56.71
N ASP A 39 -47.30 -6.39 56.32
CA ASP A 39 -48.20 -7.39 56.94
C ASP A 39 -48.97 -7.16 58.26
N ASP A 40 -50.25 -7.60 58.21
CA ASP A 40 -51.20 -8.06 59.24
C ASP A 40 -51.39 -7.25 60.55
N SER A 41 -52.57 -6.67 60.84
CA SER A 41 -53.86 -7.39 60.97
C SER A 41 -55.07 -6.50 61.37
N ASP A 42 -56.28 -7.07 61.26
CA ASP A 42 -57.56 -6.79 61.97
C ASP A 42 -58.32 -5.44 61.90
N GLN A 43 -59.29 -5.41 60.96
CA GLN A 43 -60.74 -5.14 61.12
C GLN A 43 -61.30 -4.12 62.14
N ALA A 44 -62.22 -3.25 61.66
CA ALA A 44 -63.51 -3.01 62.33
C ALA A 44 -64.64 -2.37 61.47
N TRP A 45 -65.83 -3.02 61.43
CA TRP A 45 -67.23 -2.48 61.55
C TRP A 45 -67.62 -1.14 60.85
N LEU A 46 -68.77 -0.96 60.16
CA LEU A 46 -69.94 -1.77 59.68
C LEU A 46 -70.81 -0.82 58.76
N MET A 47 -72.00 -1.04 58.14
CA MET A 47 -73.06 -2.07 57.97
C MET A 47 -73.98 -1.66 56.77
N LEU A 48 -75.04 -2.46 56.50
CA LEU A 48 -76.31 -2.17 55.81
C LEU A 48 -76.30 -1.97 54.26
N THR A 49 -77.02 -2.79 53.45
CA THR A 49 -77.62 -4.13 53.70
C THR A 49 -77.97 -4.82 52.37
N LEU A 50 -77.66 -6.12 52.24
CA LEU A 50 -78.66 -7.18 52.01
C LEU A 50 -78.03 -8.59 52.09
N ARG A 51 -78.70 -9.47 52.85
CA ARG A 51 -78.44 -10.93 52.95
C ARG A 51 -79.22 -11.63 51.81
N ARG A 52 -78.98 -12.87 51.37
CA ARG A 52 -78.31 -14.14 51.80
C ARG A 52 -78.14 -14.98 50.50
N SER A 53 -77.49 -16.15 50.38
CA SER A 53 -76.76 -17.06 51.29
C SER A 53 -75.92 -18.03 50.45
N THR A 54 -74.83 -18.55 51.01
CA THR A 54 -74.16 -19.77 50.53
C THR A 54 -75.05 -21.01 50.62
N LEU A 55 -74.77 -22.03 49.81
CA LEU A 55 -74.96 -23.43 50.21
C LEU A 55 -73.96 -24.33 49.48
N GLN A 56 -73.41 -25.32 50.19
CA GLN A 56 -72.56 -26.38 49.65
C GLN A 56 -73.43 -27.52 49.07
N ILE A 57 -72.80 -28.40 48.29
CA ILE A 57 -73.37 -29.66 47.79
C ILE A 57 -73.79 -30.57 48.97
N PRO A 58 -75.01 -31.13 48.95
CA PRO A 58 -75.35 -32.40 49.58
C PRO A 58 -75.71 -33.45 48.52
N ALA A 59 -75.32 -34.71 48.75
CA ALA A 59 -75.83 -35.83 47.95
C ALA A 59 -77.11 -36.41 48.58
N LEU A 60 -78.15 -36.64 47.75
CA LEU A 60 -79.37 -37.47 47.92
C LEU A 60 -80.23 -37.17 46.68
N SER A 61 -80.28 -38.01 45.63
CA SER A 61 -81.09 -39.23 45.49
C SER A 61 -82.59 -39.03 45.20
N SER A 62 -83.02 -39.63 44.08
CA SER A 62 -84.34 -40.22 43.77
C SER A 62 -85.56 -39.36 43.34
N TYR A 63 -86.31 -39.96 42.39
CA TYR A 63 -87.65 -39.66 41.85
C TYR A 63 -87.90 -38.36 41.05
N GLY A 64 -88.56 -38.49 39.89
CA GLY A 64 -88.92 -37.36 39.01
C GLY A 64 -89.39 -37.66 37.57
N ASP A 65 -89.41 -38.93 37.15
CA ASP A 65 -90.06 -39.50 35.95
C ASP A 65 -90.12 -38.67 34.63
N ARG A 66 -89.13 -38.90 33.76
CA ARG A 66 -89.34 -38.95 32.29
C ARG A 66 -88.61 -40.14 31.66
N SER A 67 -88.96 -41.35 32.10
CA SER A 67 -88.47 -42.61 31.52
C SER A 67 -89.64 -43.45 30.96
N SER A 68 -89.90 -43.35 29.65
CA SER A 68 -90.75 -44.33 28.94
C SER A 68 -90.50 -44.41 27.42
N THR A 69 -89.26 -44.15 26.99
CA THR A 69 -88.68 -44.78 25.79
C THR A 69 -87.38 -45.43 26.23
N THR A 70 -87.08 -46.62 25.69
CA THR A 70 -85.98 -47.46 26.15
C THR A 70 -84.66 -46.96 25.53
N SER A 71 -83.51 -47.27 26.14
CA SER A 71 -82.21 -46.88 25.55
C SER A 71 -82.00 -47.50 24.16
N ASP A 72 -82.58 -48.68 23.93
CA ASP A 72 -82.57 -49.38 22.64
C ASP A 72 -83.42 -48.64 21.58
N ASP A 73 -84.48 -47.94 21.99
CA ASP A 73 -85.32 -47.12 21.10
C ASP A 73 -84.58 -45.87 20.63
N TYR A 74 -83.76 -45.22 21.47
CA TYR A 74 -83.03 -44.01 21.05
C TYR A 74 -81.98 -44.34 19.97
N SER A 75 -81.27 -45.45 20.11
CA SER A 75 -80.41 -45.99 19.04
C SER A 75 -81.20 -46.42 17.80
N GLY A 76 -82.41 -46.98 17.98
CA GLY A 76 -83.31 -47.32 16.88
C GLY A 76 -83.82 -46.09 16.11
N ILE A 77 -84.14 -45.00 16.82
CA ILE A 77 -84.55 -43.71 16.26
C ILE A 77 -83.39 -43.07 15.49
N ILE A 78 -82.18 -43.05 16.05
CA ILE A 78 -80.97 -42.54 15.37
C ILE A 78 -80.70 -43.35 14.08
N ALA A 79 -80.85 -44.68 14.12
CA ALA A 79 -80.69 -45.54 12.95
C ALA A 79 -81.79 -45.32 11.89
N ALA A 80 -83.05 -45.16 12.30
CA ALA A 80 -84.16 -44.88 11.39
C ALA A 80 -84.01 -43.51 10.72
N HIS A 81 -83.72 -42.47 11.51
CA HIS A 81 -83.46 -41.10 11.06
C HIS A 81 -82.31 -41.03 10.04
N ALA A 82 -81.18 -41.67 10.35
CA ALA A 82 -80.03 -41.78 9.43
C ALA A 82 -80.35 -42.58 8.15
N THR A 83 -81.34 -43.49 8.19
CA THR A 83 -81.77 -44.25 7.02
C THR A 83 -82.71 -43.44 6.13
N GLU A 84 -83.68 -42.72 6.70
CA GLU A 84 -84.66 -41.94 5.94
C GLU A 84 -84.08 -40.63 5.36
N MET A 85 -83.21 -39.93 6.09
CA MET A 85 -82.59 -38.68 5.59
C MET A 85 -81.75 -38.87 4.32
N SER A 86 -81.21 -40.08 4.12
CA SER A 86 -80.33 -40.46 3.00
C SER A 86 -80.87 -40.16 1.59
N GLN A 87 -82.17 -39.85 1.45
CA GLN A 87 -82.79 -39.59 0.15
C GLN A 87 -83.06 -38.11 -0.19
N THR A 88 -82.82 -37.12 0.69
CA THR A 88 -82.59 -35.71 0.26
C THR A 88 -82.21 -34.68 1.34
N GLY A 89 -82.31 -34.97 2.64
CA GLY A 89 -82.14 -33.95 3.71
C GLY A 89 -83.10 -32.75 3.62
N ARG A 90 -84.22 -32.89 2.88
CA ARG A 90 -85.19 -31.81 2.62
C ARG A 90 -86.34 -31.76 3.59
N ASP A 91 -86.84 -32.93 3.96
CA ASP A 91 -87.85 -33.12 4.99
C ASP A 91 -87.17 -33.83 6.17
N ILE A 92 -87.54 -33.42 7.38
CA ILE A 92 -87.01 -33.95 8.64
C ILE A 92 -88.14 -34.31 9.62
N ALA A 93 -89.41 -34.16 9.23
CA ALA A 93 -90.54 -34.58 10.06
C ALA A 93 -90.60 -36.11 10.14
N PRO A 94 -90.87 -36.73 11.31
CA PRO A 94 -91.28 -36.12 12.59
C PRO A 94 -90.12 -35.96 13.61
N PHE A 95 -88.89 -35.77 13.15
CA PHE A 95 -87.66 -35.77 13.96
C PHE A 95 -87.03 -34.37 14.12
N GLU A 96 -87.82 -33.31 13.94
CA GLU A 96 -87.36 -31.91 13.98
C GLU A 96 -86.48 -31.56 15.21
N PRO A 97 -86.85 -31.90 16.47
CA PRO A 97 -86.08 -31.48 17.65
C PRO A 97 -84.83 -32.30 17.93
N VAL A 98 -84.66 -33.48 17.30
CA VAL A 98 -83.49 -34.37 17.52
C VAL A 98 -82.47 -34.26 16.39
N SER A 99 -82.87 -33.71 15.23
CA SER A 99 -82.05 -33.69 14.02
C SER A 99 -80.68 -33.00 14.20
N CYS A 100 -80.56 -31.99 15.07
CA CYS A 100 -79.27 -31.36 15.37
C CYS A 100 -78.35 -32.29 16.20
N GLU A 101 -78.89 -32.99 17.22
CA GLU A 101 -78.14 -33.97 18.01
C GLU A 101 -77.61 -35.11 17.12
N VAL A 102 -78.44 -35.63 16.21
CA VAL A 102 -78.01 -36.71 15.30
C VAL A 102 -76.88 -36.25 14.38
N LEU A 103 -76.98 -35.05 13.78
CA LEU A 103 -75.91 -34.49 12.95
C LEU A 103 -74.61 -34.27 13.74
N ILE A 104 -74.70 -33.81 14.99
CA ILE A 104 -73.55 -33.70 15.90
C ILE A 104 -72.90 -35.09 16.09
N GLN A 105 -73.67 -36.12 16.43
CA GLN A 105 -73.14 -37.46 16.68
C GLN A 105 -72.56 -38.12 15.41
N GLN A 106 -73.20 -37.93 14.26
CA GLN A 106 -72.72 -38.41 12.95
C GLN A 106 -71.40 -37.76 12.51
N ILE A 107 -71.09 -36.55 12.97
CA ILE A 107 -69.81 -35.91 12.70
C ILE A 107 -68.77 -36.26 13.78
N ARG A 108 -69.19 -36.43 15.05
CA ARG A 108 -68.33 -36.90 16.16
C ARG A 108 -67.66 -38.24 15.86
N THR A 109 -68.30 -39.16 15.12
CA THR A 109 -67.69 -40.43 14.70
C THR A 109 -66.45 -40.28 13.80
N PHE A 110 -66.18 -39.07 13.27
CA PHE A 110 -64.99 -38.78 12.46
C PHE A 110 -64.01 -37.78 13.11
N SER A 111 -64.30 -37.26 14.31
CA SER A 111 -63.40 -36.34 15.02
C SER A 111 -62.21 -37.09 15.63
N PRO A 112 -60.96 -36.55 15.57
CA PRO A 112 -59.79 -37.21 16.13
C PRO A 112 -59.69 -37.14 17.67
N ILE A 113 -60.55 -36.38 18.34
CA ILE A 113 -60.52 -36.18 19.80
C ILE A 113 -61.42 -37.23 20.48
N PRO A 114 -60.86 -38.20 21.24
CA PRO A 114 -61.67 -39.19 21.94
C PRO A 114 -62.34 -38.56 23.18
N SER A 115 -63.60 -38.17 23.06
CA SER A 115 -64.39 -37.68 24.19
C SER A 115 -64.51 -38.77 25.27
N SER A 116 -64.00 -38.52 26.47
CA SER A 116 -63.84 -39.55 27.53
C SER A 116 -65.15 -40.05 28.18
N ASN A 117 -66.31 -39.61 27.69
CA ASN A 117 -67.64 -39.89 28.23
C ASN A 117 -68.65 -40.39 27.17
N ALA A 118 -68.20 -40.86 26.01
CA ALA A 118 -69.09 -41.49 25.02
C ALA A 118 -69.48 -42.93 25.46
N PRO A 119 -70.76 -43.32 25.42
CA PRO A 119 -71.18 -44.69 25.72
C PRO A 119 -70.75 -45.69 24.61
N PRO A 120 -70.56 -46.98 24.93
CA PRO A 120 -69.89 -47.94 24.05
C PRO A 120 -70.81 -48.56 22.98
N HIS A 121 -71.50 -47.73 22.21
CA HIS A 121 -72.32 -48.15 21.08
C HIS A 121 -71.90 -47.45 19.79
N SER A 122 -71.19 -48.19 18.93
CA SER A 122 -70.74 -47.72 17.63
C SER A 122 -71.91 -47.54 16.67
N VAL A 123 -72.35 -46.29 16.48
CA VAL A 123 -73.19 -45.91 15.34
C VAL A 123 -72.38 -46.16 14.07
N THR A 124 -72.77 -47.17 13.29
CA THR A 124 -72.17 -47.41 11.97
C THR A 124 -72.66 -46.33 11.00
N SER A 125 -71.83 -45.32 10.77
CA SER A 125 -72.12 -44.27 9.80
C SER A 125 -72.30 -44.86 8.40
N HIS A 126 -73.49 -44.73 7.82
CA HIS A 126 -73.76 -45.08 6.41
C HIS A 126 -73.10 -44.13 5.40
N LEU A 127 -72.30 -43.17 5.87
CA LEU A 127 -71.57 -42.18 5.11
C LEU A 127 -70.08 -42.53 5.10
N ASP A 128 -69.52 -42.79 3.92
CA ASP A 128 -68.12 -43.22 3.76
C ASP A 128 -67.07 -42.11 3.99
N SER A 129 -67.47 -40.86 4.26
CA SER A 129 -66.52 -39.74 4.43
C SER A 129 -67.09 -38.52 5.19
N VAL A 130 -66.19 -37.76 5.80
CA VAL A 130 -66.43 -36.46 6.44
C VAL A 130 -67.13 -35.48 5.49
N SER A 131 -66.68 -35.35 4.23
CA SER A 131 -67.32 -34.48 3.23
C SER A 131 -68.79 -34.83 2.95
N GLY A 132 -69.20 -36.08 3.21
CA GLY A 132 -70.59 -36.54 3.14
C GLY A 132 -71.42 -36.01 4.31
N ALA A 133 -71.00 -36.28 5.55
CA ALA A 133 -71.69 -35.82 6.76
C ALA A 133 -71.80 -34.28 6.82
N LEU A 134 -70.72 -33.56 6.47
CA LEU A 134 -70.73 -32.10 6.40
C LEU A 134 -71.70 -31.55 5.34
N ARG A 135 -71.85 -32.26 4.20
CA ARG A 135 -72.85 -31.89 3.18
C ARG A 135 -74.26 -32.20 3.60
N ASP A 136 -74.50 -33.32 4.28
CA ASP A 136 -75.85 -33.66 4.74
C ASP A 136 -76.32 -32.67 5.82
N ALA A 137 -75.43 -32.28 6.75
CA ALA A 137 -75.68 -31.17 7.67
C ALA A 137 -76.00 -29.86 6.93
N ALA A 138 -75.19 -29.48 5.93
CA ALA A 138 -75.41 -28.26 5.15
C ALA A 138 -76.72 -28.31 4.33
N VAL A 139 -77.07 -29.45 3.73
CA VAL A 139 -78.34 -29.64 3.02
C VAL A 139 -79.51 -29.53 4.00
N THR A 140 -79.42 -30.17 5.16
CA THR A 140 -80.48 -30.19 6.17
C THR A 140 -80.75 -28.80 6.72
N ILE A 141 -79.73 -28.06 7.15
CA ILE A 141 -79.86 -26.68 7.62
C ILE A 141 -80.43 -25.79 6.50
N ARG A 142 -79.98 -25.95 5.25
CA ARG A 142 -80.44 -25.14 4.12
C ARG A 142 -81.95 -25.20 3.87
N TYR A 143 -82.61 -26.32 4.13
CA TYR A 143 -84.06 -26.44 4.00
C TYR A 143 -84.82 -26.24 5.33
N ASN A 144 -84.17 -26.47 6.48
CA ASN A 144 -84.83 -26.57 7.78
C ASN A 144 -84.29 -25.65 8.89
N ALA A 145 -83.48 -24.62 8.54
CA ALA A 145 -82.76 -23.73 9.47
C ALA A 145 -83.56 -23.23 10.69
N LYS A 146 -84.87 -22.97 10.55
CA LYS A 146 -85.76 -22.53 11.64
C LYS A 146 -85.77 -23.47 12.86
N TRP A 147 -85.46 -24.76 12.67
CA TRP A 147 -85.47 -25.77 13.75
C TRP A 147 -84.13 -25.89 14.49
N PHE A 148 -83.07 -25.23 14.03
CA PHE A 148 -81.75 -25.25 14.66
C PHE A 148 -81.62 -24.06 15.62
N ALA A 149 -81.57 -24.32 16.93
CA ALA A 149 -81.38 -23.27 17.92
C ALA A 149 -79.90 -22.83 18.01
N GLU A 150 -79.66 -21.58 18.40
CA GLU A 150 -78.33 -20.97 18.48
C GLU A 150 -77.27 -21.76 19.30
N PRO A 151 -77.57 -22.36 20.48
CA PRO A 151 -76.57 -23.15 21.20
C PRO A 151 -76.25 -24.49 20.51
N ASP A 152 -77.28 -25.21 20.04
CA ASP A 152 -77.11 -26.52 19.39
C ASP A 152 -76.37 -26.37 18.05
N LEU A 153 -76.64 -25.28 17.34
CA LEU A 153 -75.94 -24.86 16.12
C LEU A 153 -74.48 -24.47 16.40
N ALA A 154 -74.16 -23.93 17.58
CA ALA A 154 -72.79 -23.65 17.99
C ALA A 154 -72.00 -24.94 18.27
N GLU A 155 -72.59 -25.93 18.96
CA GLU A 155 -71.98 -27.25 19.19
C GLU A 155 -71.80 -28.02 17.86
N LEU A 156 -72.77 -27.93 16.94
CA LEU A 156 -72.67 -28.49 15.60
C LEU A 156 -71.53 -27.85 14.79
N LEU A 157 -71.39 -26.52 14.83
CA LEU A 157 -70.26 -25.83 14.20
C LEU A 157 -68.92 -26.18 14.86
N GLU A 158 -68.87 -26.36 16.17
CA GLU A 158 -67.65 -26.76 16.89
C GLU A 158 -67.13 -28.10 16.37
N VAL A 159 -67.96 -29.14 16.48
CA VAL A 159 -67.63 -30.50 16.02
C VAL A 159 -67.34 -30.54 14.52
N ALA A 160 -68.12 -29.83 13.70
CA ALA A 160 -67.97 -29.83 12.24
C ALA A 160 -66.68 -29.15 11.77
N LEU A 161 -66.30 -28.02 12.37
CA LEU A 161 -65.12 -27.26 11.97
C LEU A 161 -63.83 -27.89 12.53
N GLU A 162 -63.87 -28.55 13.70
CA GLU A 162 -62.77 -29.38 14.17
C GLU A 162 -62.52 -30.60 13.27
N ALA A 163 -63.57 -31.38 12.96
CA ALA A 163 -63.46 -32.55 12.09
C ALA A 163 -62.99 -32.16 10.67
N ALA A 164 -63.45 -31.03 10.14
CA ALA A 164 -62.96 -30.47 8.89
C ALA A 164 -61.50 -30.00 8.99
N ALA A 165 -61.12 -29.26 10.04
CA ALA A 165 -59.76 -28.75 10.25
C ALA A 165 -58.71 -29.85 10.43
N ALA A 166 -59.11 -31.01 10.96
CA ALA A 166 -58.27 -32.19 11.11
C ALA A 166 -58.00 -32.91 9.77
N SER A 167 -58.86 -32.74 8.76
CA SER A 167 -58.67 -33.36 7.45
C SER A 167 -57.73 -32.56 6.55
N SER A 168 -56.80 -33.26 5.89
CA SER A 168 -55.99 -32.70 4.80
C SER A 168 -56.68 -32.76 3.43
N ALA A 169 -57.88 -33.34 3.33
CA ALA A 169 -58.57 -33.51 2.05
C ALA A 169 -59.35 -32.23 1.67
N SER A 170 -58.98 -31.62 0.54
CA SER A 170 -59.63 -30.42 0.01
C SER A 170 -61.16 -30.52 -0.18
N VAL A 171 -61.71 -31.73 -0.26
CA VAL A 171 -63.16 -31.98 -0.35
C VAL A 171 -63.86 -31.80 0.99
N ASP A 172 -63.25 -32.25 2.10
CA ASP A 172 -63.78 -32.06 3.45
C ASP A 172 -63.71 -30.57 3.83
N LEU A 173 -62.59 -29.91 3.52
CA LEU A 173 -62.43 -28.46 3.71
C LEU A 173 -63.47 -27.68 2.90
N TYR A 174 -63.75 -28.06 1.66
CA TYR A 174 -64.81 -27.43 0.86
C TYR A 174 -66.19 -27.63 1.49
N SER A 175 -66.53 -28.84 1.96
CA SER A 175 -67.80 -29.09 2.65
C SER A 175 -67.93 -28.31 3.96
N GLY A 176 -66.84 -28.10 4.72
CA GLY A 176 -66.85 -27.25 5.92
C GLY A 176 -67.08 -25.77 5.59
N VAL A 177 -66.45 -25.24 4.53
CA VAL A 177 -66.69 -23.87 4.03
C VAL A 177 -68.11 -23.72 3.48
N GLU A 178 -68.67 -24.75 2.85
CA GLU A 178 -70.05 -24.81 2.37
C GLU A 178 -71.06 -24.83 3.53
N LEU A 179 -70.76 -25.53 4.64
CA LEU A 179 -71.56 -25.51 5.85
C LEU A 179 -71.60 -24.11 6.49
N VAL A 180 -70.45 -23.42 6.62
CA VAL A 180 -70.40 -22.04 7.14
C VAL A 180 -71.17 -21.07 6.24
N ASP A 181 -71.03 -21.19 4.91
CA ASP A 181 -71.76 -20.36 3.95
C ASP A 181 -73.27 -20.61 4.02
N VAL A 182 -73.72 -21.87 4.19
CA VAL A 182 -75.14 -22.17 4.41
C VAL A 182 -75.64 -21.58 5.72
N VAL A 183 -74.93 -21.77 6.84
CA VAL A 183 -75.35 -21.23 8.14
C VAL A 183 -75.45 -19.70 8.09
N GLY A 184 -74.50 -19.02 7.46
CA GLY A 184 -74.51 -17.56 7.31
C GLY A 184 -75.56 -17.01 6.32
N ILE A 185 -76.10 -17.83 5.41
CA ILE A 185 -77.17 -17.43 4.47
C ILE A 185 -78.57 -17.73 5.01
N TYR A 186 -78.74 -18.89 5.64
CA TYR A 186 -80.05 -19.46 5.98
C TYR A 186 -80.40 -19.39 7.48
N SER A 187 -79.43 -19.08 8.35
CA SER A 187 -79.60 -18.92 9.79
C SER A 187 -78.83 -17.69 10.32
N ALA A 188 -78.79 -17.50 11.63
CA ALA A 188 -77.83 -16.62 12.28
C ALA A 188 -76.58 -17.42 12.70
N LEU A 189 -75.39 -16.88 12.44
CA LEU A 189 -74.14 -17.47 12.92
C LEU A 189 -73.94 -17.11 14.40
N PRO A 190 -73.79 -18.08 15.33
CA PRO A 190 -73.63 -17.77 16.75
C PRO A 190 -72.36 -16.94 17.00
N PRO A 191 -72.41 -15.80 17.71
CA PRO A 191 -71.25 -14.94 17.92
C PRO A 191 -70.17 -15.63 18.77
N GLN A 192 -70.56 -16.54 19.66
CA GLN A 192 -69.64 -17.39 20.44
C GLN A 192 -68.80 -18.33 19.57
N SER A 193 -69.29 -18.74 18.40
CA SER A 193 -68.56 -19.59 17.44
C SER A 193 -67.66 -18.79 16.49
N LEU A 194 -67.73 -17.45 16.50
CA LEU A 194 -67.11 -16.60 15.48
C LEU A 194 -65.58 -16.71 15.44
N LEU A 195 -64.92 -16.86 16.60
CA LEU A 195 -63.47 -17.07 16.70
C LEU A 195 -63.05 -18.42 16.11
N LEU A 196 -63.84 -19.49 16.31
CA LEU A 196 -63.57 -20.79 15.70
C LEU A 196 -63.76 -20.74 14.18
N VAL A 197 -64.81 -20.07 13.72
CA VAL A 197 -65.07 -19.83 12.29
C VAL A 197 -63.92 -19.02 11.67
N ALA A 198 -63.42 -17.98 12.35
CA ALA A 198 -62.26 -17.22 11.91
C ALA A 198 -60.99 -18.09 11.82
N ARG A 199 -60.68 -18.88 12.85
CA ARG A 199 -59.55 -19.81 12.89
C ARG A 199 -59.62 -20.85 11.77
N PHE A 200 -60.79 -21.45 11.52
CA PHE A 200 -61.01 -22.41 10.44
C PHE A 200 -60.87 -21.78 9.05
N LEU A 201 -61.56 -20.66 8.80
CA LEU A 201 -61.51 -19.98 7.50
C LEU A 201 -60.08 -19.47 7.21
N ALA A 202 -59.36 -18.93 8.18
CA ALA A 202 -57.96 -18.52 8.03
C ALA A 202 -57.03 -19.72 7.70
N GLN A 203 -57.11 -20.80 8.49
CA GLN A 203 -56.34 -22.03 8.26
C GLN A 203 -56.62 -22.65 6.88
N THR A 204 -57.88 -22.69 6.44
CA THR A 204 -58.25 -23.21 5.12
C THR A 204 -57.85 -22.29 3.97
N HIS A 205 -57.95 -20.96 4.13
CA HIS A 205 -57.44 -19.98 3.16
C HIS A 205 -55.94 -20.16 2.91
N TYR A 206 -55.14 -20.25 3.99
CA TYR A 206 -53.69 -20.46 3.90
C TYR A 206 -53.32 -21.78 3.22
N ASN A 207 -53.98 -22.87 3.60
CA ASN A 207 -53.74 -24.18 3.00
C ASN A 207 -54.15 -24.22 1.52
N ALA A 208 -55.22 -23.51 1.14
CA ALA A 208 -55.70 -23.47 -0.24
C ALA A 208 -54.85 -22.58 -1.16
N THR A 209 -54.29 -21.47 -0.66
CA THR A 209 -53.43 -20.55 -1.43
C THR A 209 -52.05 -21.14 -1.73
N ARG A 210 -51.48 -21.97 -0.84
CA ARG A 210 -50.17 -22.61 -1.05
C ARG A 210 -50.08 -23.60 -2.22
N ALA A 211 -51.21 -24.06 -2.80
CA ALA A 211 -51.19 -25.01 -3.91
C ALA A 211 -52.07 -24.56 -5.08
N ASN A 212 -51.48 -24.45 -6.29
CA ASN A 212 -52.18 -24.05 -7.52
C ASN A 212 -53.42 -24.93 -7.86
N LYS A 213 -53.48 -26.18 -7.36
CA LYS A 213 -54.64 -27.06 -7.55
C LYS A 213 -55.86 -26.68 -6.71
N THR A 214 -55.68 -25.92 -5.63
CA THR A 214 -56.73 -25.55 -4.66
C THR A 214 -57.13 -24.06 -4.72
N ARG A 215 -56.67 -23.29 -5.72
CA ARG A 215 -57.02 -21.86 -5.84
C ARG A 215 -58.53 -21.59 -5.77
N LYS A 216 -59.36 -22.42 -6.42
CA LYS A 216 -60.84 -22.35 -6.35
C LYS A 216 -61.41 -22.48 -4.94
N LEU A 217 -60.72 -23.18 -4.03
CA LEU A 217 -61.09 -23.26 -2.61
C LEU A 217 -60.71 -21.96 -1.90
N ALA A 218 -59.54 -21.37 -2.18
CA ALA A 218 -59.18 -20.05 -1.64
C ALA A 218 -60.15 -18.96 -2.10
N ASP A 219 -60.49 -18.93 -3.40
CA ASP A 219 -61.48 -18.01 -3.97
C ASP A 219 -62.85 -18.18 -3.27
N ARG A 220 -63.28 -19.43 -3.01
CA ARG A 220 -64.53 -19.75 -2.31
C ARG A 220 -64.50 -19.37 -0.82
N VAL A 221 -63.39 -19.61 -0.13
CA VAL A 221 -63.17 -19.21 1.27
C VAL A 221 -63.23 -17.70 1.40
N TRP A 222 -62.60 -16.94 0.49
CA TRP A 222 -62.67 -15.48 0.48
C TRP A 222 -64.11 -14.96 0.29
N VAL A 223 -64.91 -15.58 -0.59
CA VAL A 223 -66.34 -15.24 -0.73
C VAL A 223 -67.13 -15.50 0.56
N THR A 224 -66.86 -16.59 1.28
CA THR A 224 -67.50 -16.86 2.57
C THR A 224 -67.03 -15.88 3.66
N MET A 225 -65.72 -15.56 3.74
CA MET A 225 -65.18 -14.53 4.64
C MET A 225 -65.82 -13.16 4.39
N ARG A 226 -65.89 -12.75 3.12
CA ARG A 226 -66.49 -11.48 2.70
C ARG A 226 -67.94 -11.36 3.18
N ARG A 227 -68.75 -12.40 3.03
CA ARG A 227 -70.14 -12.42 3.54
C ARG A 227 -70.24 -12.25 5.05
N VAL A 228 -69.29 -12.78 5.82
CA VAL A 228 -69.23 -12.57 7.28
C VAL A 228 -68.80 -11.13 7.60
N LEU A 229 -67.87 -10.55 6.84
CA LEU A 229 -67.43 -9.15 6.96
C LEU A 229 -68.52 -8.14 6.57
N GLU A 230 -69.32 -8.43 5.54
CA GLU A 230 -70.50 -7.67 5.09
C GLU A 230 -71.69 -7.80 6.08
N SER A 231 -71.64 -8.76 7.01
CA SER A 231 -72.71 -9.01 7.98
C SER A 231 -72.63 -8.12 9.22
N HIS A 232 -73.68 -8.15 10.05
CA HIS A 232 -73.70 -7.51 11.37
C HIS A 232 -72.59 -8.00 12.33
N LEU A 233 -71.93 -9.12 12.05
CA LEU A 233 -70.80 -9.64 12.81
C LEU A 233 -69.43 -9.16 12.30
N GLY A 234 -69.37 -8.40 11.20
CA GLY A 234 -68.11 -8.07 10.53
C GLY A 234 -67.06 -7.39 11.43
N VAL A 235 -67.47 -6.47 12.31
CA VAL A 235 -66.58 -5.81 13.28
C VAL A 235 -66.04 -6.82 14.31
N GLN A 236 -66.87 -7.77 14.76
CA GLN A 236 -66.45 -8.84 15.68
C GLN A 236 -65.53 -9.85 14.97
N TYR A 237 -65.72 -10.08 13.67
CA TYR A 237 -64.84 -10.93 12.87
C TYR A 237 -63.46 -10.30 12.67
N VAL A 238 -63.38 -8.98 12.42
CA VAL A 238 -62.10 -8.25 12.41
C VAL A 238 -61.42 -8.28 13.78
N ALA A 239 -62.16 -8.12 14.87
CA ALA A 239 -61.63 -8.28 16.22
C ALA A 239 -61.09 -9.70 16.47
N ALA A 240 -61.77 -10.74 15.99
CA ALA A 240 -61.28 -12.12 16.04
C ALA A 240 -60.00 -12.33 15.21
N LEU A 241 -59.88 -11.71 14.03
CA LEU A 241 -58.64 -11.75 13.24
C LEU A 241 -57.47 -11.06 13.96
N LEU A 242 -57.70 -9.92 14.62
CA LEU A 242 -56.69 -9.24 15.45
C LEU A 242 -56.34 -10.07 16.70
N GLN A 243 -57.33 -10.71 17.34
CA GLN A 243 -57.09 -11.61 18.47
C GLN A 243 -56.16 -12.76 18.07
N MET A 244 -56.36 -13.40 16.91
CA MET A 244 -55.44 -14.45 16.44
C MET A 244 -54.01 -13.95 16.24
N ILE A 245 -53.78 -12.67 15.91
CA ILE A 245 -52.43 -12.09 15.83
C ILE A 245 -51.82 -11.86 17.23
N ARG A 246 -52.64 -11.65 18.26
CA ARG A 246 -52.24 -11.43 19.66
C ARG A 246 -52.12 -12.70 20.53
N GLU A 247 -52.64 -13.85 20.09
CA GLU A 247 -52.78 -15.05 20.93
C GLU A 247 -51.44 -15.70 21.33
N GLU A 248 -51.11 -15.72 22.63
CA GLU A 248 -49.88 -16.33 23.16
C GLU A 248 -49.87 -17.87 23.15
N ASP A 249 -51.04 -18.51 23.00
CA ASP A 249 -51.27 -19.97 23.11
C ASP A 249 -50.62 -20.83 21.99
N TYR A 250 -49.78 -20.23 21.14
CA TYR A 250 -49.05 -20.92 20.09
C TYR A 250 -48.13 -22.06 20.58
N ALA A 251 -47.82 -22.11 21.88
CA ALA A 251 -47.10 -23.21 22.52
C ALA A 251 -47.93 -24.49 22.74
N ALA A 252 -49.27 -24.42 22.67
CA ALA A 252 -50.17 -25.54 22.96
C ALA A 252 -50.67 -26.29 21.70
N LEU A 253 -50.36 -25.80 20.50
CA LEU A 253 -50.85 -26.30 19.20
C LEU A 253 -49.68 -26.71 18.28
N ASP A 254 -49.94 -27.50 17.23
CA ASP A 254 -48.94 -27.80 16.19
C ASP A 254 -48.44 -26.47 15.59
N PRO A 255 -47.12 -26.16 15.65
CA PRO A 255 -46.55 -24.92 15.11
C PRO A 255 -46.92 -24.62 13.65
N LYS A 256 -47.24 -25.63 12.84
CA LYS A 256 -47.70 -25.46 11.45
C LYS A 256 -49.12 -24.92 11.37
N VAL A 257 -50.01 -25.38 12.26
CA VAL A 257 -51.41 -24.93 12.35
C VAL A 257 -51.46 -23.53 12.95
N SER A 258 -50.67 -23.30 14.00
CA SER A 258 -50.37 -21.99 14.58
C SER A 258 -49.94 -20.98 13.51
N TYR A 259 -48.87 -21.28 12.78
CA TYR A 259 -48.34 -20.40 11.73
C TYR A 259 -49.32 -20.18 10.57
N ALA A 260 -50.09 -21.21 10.17
CA ALA A 260 -51.09 -21.08 9.11
C ALA A 260 -52.21 -20.07 9.44
N ARG A 261 -52.65 -20.03 10.72
CA ARG A 261 -53.67 -19.09 11.19
C ARG A 261 -53.13 -17.67 11.24
N LEU A 262 -51.94 -17.46 11.82
CA LEU A 262 -51.26 -16.17 11.88
C LEU A 262 -51.01 -15.61 10.47
N ALA A 263 -50.42 -16.41 9.58
CA ALA A 263 -50.10 -16.00 8.22
C ALA A 263 -51.34 -15.62 7.38
N ALA A 264 -52.46 -16.35 7.54
CA ALA A 264 -53.71 -15.93 6.91
C ALA A 264 -54.27 -14.64 7.54
N ALA A 265 -54.28 -14.49 8.87
CA ALA A 265 -54.81 -13.30 9.52
C ALA A 265 -54.08 -12.02 9.06
N VAL A 266 -52.74 -12.06 9.09
CA VAL A 266 -51.89 -10.96 8.64
C VAL A 266 -52.13 -10.65 7.17
N ASN A 267 -52.11 -11.64 6.27
CA ASN A 267 -52.27 -11.41 4.83
C ASN A 267 -53.69 -10.95 4.46
N ILE A 268 -54.74 -11.44 5.13
CA ILE A 268 -56.12 -10.98 4.89
C ILE A 268 -56.27 -9.52 5.31
N ILE A 269 -55.68 -9.12 6.44
CA ILE A 269 -55.71 -7.72 6.86
C ILE A 269 -54.85 -6.85 5.91
N SER A 270 -53.61 -7.23 5.64
CA SER A 270 -52.63 -6.42 4.90
C SER A 270 -52.89 -6.36 3.39
N GLU A 271 -53.42 -7.42 2.77
CA GLU A 271 -53.70 -7.42 1.33
C GLU A 271 -55.15 -7.07 0.98
N LYS A 272 -56.13 -7.60 1.72
CA LYS A 272 -57.55 -7.51 1.35
C LYS A 272 -58.29 -6.40 2.07
N LEU A 273 -58.25 -6.35 3.41
CA LEU A 273 -59.06 -5.41 4.20
C LEU A 273 -58.55 -3.96 4.09
N LEU A 274 -57.24 -3.73 4.14
CA LEU A 274 -56.70 -2.37 4.10
C LEU A 274 -56.71 -1.72 2.70
N PHE A 275 -56.60 -2.50 1.62
CA PHE A 275 -56.33 -1.96 0.27
C PHE A 275 -57.20 -2.51 -0.88
N GLY A 276 -58.00 -3.55 -0.64
CA GLY A 276 -58.96 -4.11 -1.62
C GLY A 276 -58.38 -4.74 -2.89
N GLU A 277 -59.23 -5.39 -3.68
CA GLU A 277 -58.85 -5.88 -5.01
C GLU A 277 -58.82 -4.73 -6.03
N GLY A 278 -57.63 -4.17 -6.25
CA GLY A 278 -57.40 -3.10 -7.23
C GLY A 278 -56.76 -1.84 -6.66
N GLY A 279 -56.44 -1.80 -5.36
CA GLY A 279 -55.82 -0.62 -4.72
C GLY A 279 -56.80 0.48 -4.33
N VAL A 280 -58.10 0.17 -4.29
CA VAL A 280 -59.14 0.96 -3.63
C VAL A 280 -59.76 0.05 -2.58
N ALA A 281 -59.80 0.50 -1.33
CA ALA A 281 -60.48 -0.23 -0.26
C ALA A 281 -61.95 -0.44 -0.65
N GLU A 282 -62.46 -1.66 -0.46
CA GLU A 282 -63.87 -1.97 -0.71
C GLU A 282 -64.69 -1.26 0.38
N SER A 283 -65.21 -0.07 0.05
CA SER A 283 -65.73 0.97 0.96
C SER A 283 -66.94 0.59 1.83
N GLU A 284 -67.31 -0.68 1.84
CA GLU A 284 -68.44 -1.26 2.59
C GLU A 284 -67.97 -2.31 3.62
N LEU A 285 -66.68 -2.67 3.64
CA LEU A 285 -66.10 -3.62 4.60
C LEU A 285 -65.56 -2.92 5.87
N PRO A 286 -65.68 -3.54 7.06
CA PRO A 286 -65.08 -3.03 8.29
C PRO A 286 -63.56 -3.16 8.26
N THR A 287 -62.85 -2.04 8.44
CA THR A 287 -61.38 -1.99 8.56
C THR A 287 -60.93 -1.94 10.03
N PRO A 288 -59.83 -2.62 10.41
CA PRO A 288 -59.27 -2.50 11.75
C PRO A 288 -58.67 -1.11 12.00
N GLN A 289 -58.62 -0.68 13.26
CA GLN A 289 -57.91 0.56 13.62
C GLN A 289 -56.40 0.37 13.44
N THR A 290 -55.72 1.33 12.80
CA THR A 290 -54.27 1.30 12.52
C THR A 290 -53.45 1.07 13.78
N ALA A 291 -53.76 1.80 14.86
CA ALA A 291 -53.07 1.70 16.15
C ALA A 291 -53.30 0.35 16.88
N GLU A 292 -54.37 -0.39 16.55
CA GLU A 292 -54.66 -1.71 17.11
C GLU A 292 -53.99 -2.83 16.31
N LEU A 293 -53.93 -2.67 14.99
CA LEU A 293 -53.18 -3.58 14.12
C LEU A 293 -51.68 -3.51 14.40
N LEU A 294 -51.10 -2.32 14.54
CA LEU A 294 -49.67 -2.15 14.83
C LEU A 294 -49.29 -2.73 16.20
N ASP A 295 -50.13 -2.52 17.21
CA ASP A 295 -50.03 -3.15 18.53
C ASP A 295 -50.08 -4.69 18.46
N SER A 296 -51.00 -5.25 17.67
CA SER A 296 -51.09 -6.70 17.44
C SER A 296 -49.84 -7.24 16.74
N LEU A 297 -49.38 -6.58 15.68
CA LEU A 297 -48.17 -6.97 14.93
C LEU A 297 -46.91 -6.88 15.79
N GLN A 298 -46.78 -5.86 16.66
CA GLN A 298 -45.66 -5.74 17.58
C GLN A 298 -45.60 -6.92 18.55
N ASN A 299 -46.73 -7.27 19.19
CA ASN A 299 -46.81 -8.42 20.09
C ASN A 299 -46.43 -9.74 19.36
N ALA A 300 -46.89 -9.91 18.12
CA ALA A 300 -46.57 -11.08 17.31
C ALA A 300 -45.07 -11.25 16.99
N THR A 301 -44.25 -10.18 17.04
CA THR A 301 -42.78 -10.28 16.84
C THR A 301 -42.10 -11.08 17.95
N HIS A 302 -42.66 -11.09 19.17
CA HIS A 302 -42.05 -11.71 20.34
C HIS A 302 -42.19 -13.25 20.37
N HIS A 303 -42.95 -13.86 19.45
CA HIS A 303 -43.07 -15.32 19.35
C HIS A 303 -41.82 -16.05 18.83
N GLY A 304 -40.76 -15.33 18.43
CA GLY A 304 -39.43 -15.90 18.19
C GLY A 304 -39.28 -16.87 17.01
N ASN A 305 -40.24 -16.89 16.08
CA ASN A 305 -40.22 -17.77 14.90
C ASN A 305 -39.79 -16.97 13.66
N GLU A 306 -38.70 -17.40 13.02
CA GLU A 306 -38.09 -16.76 11.83
C GLU A 306 -39.13 -16.44 10.73
N HIS A 307 -40.03 -17.39 10.46
CA HIS A 307 -41.05 -17.23 9.41
C HIS A 307 -42.15 -16.22 9.78
N VAL A 308 -42.42 -16.01 11.07
CA VAL A 308 -43.36 -14.99 11.55
C VAL A 308 -42.73 -13.60 11.40
N GLN A 309 -41.43 -13.46 11.68
CA GLN A 309 -40.71 -12.20 11.48
C GLN A 309 -40.64 -11.81 9.99
N ASP A 310 -40.34 -12.75 9.08
CA ASP A 310 -40.37 -12.53 7.63
C ASP A 310 -41.75 -12.06 7.14
N LEU A 311 -42.82 -12.71 7.59
CA LEU A 311 -44.21 -12.37 7.27
C LEU A 311 -44.59 -10.97 7.79
N ILE A 312 -44.19 -10.62 9.02
CA ILE A 312 -44.46 -9.29 9.58
C ILE A 312 -43.67 -8.21 8.82
N MET A 313 -42.41 -8.46 8.45
CA MET A 313 -41.63 -7.51 7.63
C MET A 313 -42.26 -7.24 6.26
N ASP A 314 -42.78 -8.28 5.59
CA ASP A 314 -43.48 -8.12 4.29
C ASP A 314 -44.83 -7.41 4.43
N ALA A 315 -45.58 -7.68 5.51
CA ALA A 315 -46.82 -6.99 5.82
C ALA A 315 -46.60 -5.49 6.12
N ILE A 316 -45.60 -5.14 6.94
CA ILE A 316 -45.25 -3.73 7.21
C ILE A 316 -44.76 -3.06 5.91
N THR A 317 -43.96 -3.76 5.09
CA THR A 317 -43.51 -3.24 3.77
C THR A 317 -44.70 -2.97 2.84
N THR A 318 -45.71 -3.85 2.83
CA THR A 318 -46.95 -3.68 2.04
C THR A 318 -47.77 -2.49 2.52
N ILE A 319 -47.90 -2.30 3.84
CA ILE A 319 -48.58 -1.14 4.44
C ILE A 319 -47.88 0.17 4.07
N ILE A 320 -46.54 0.22 4.20
CA ILE A 320 -45.75 1.43 3.85
C ILE A 320 -45.86 1.76 2.36
N THR A 321 -45.85 0.76 1.47
CA THR A 321 -45.81 0.98 0.02
C THR A 321 -47.16 1.28 -0.61
N ARG A 322 -48.29 0.89 0.01
CA ARG A 322 -49.64 1.22 -0.50
C ARG A 322 -50.21 2.52 0.08
N ASN A 323 -49.75 2.96 1.25
CA ASN A 323 -50.07 4.28 1.85
C ASN A 323 -49.43 5.49 1.12
N ASP A 324 -49.00 5.36 -0.14
CA ASP A 324 -48.54 6.49 -0.97
C ASP A 324 -49.69 7.19 -1.74
N THR A 325 -50.94 6.76 -1.54
CA THR A 325 -52.12 7.21 -2.32
C THR A 325 -53.21 7.92 -1.52
N THR A 326 -53.11 7.99 -0.19
CA THR A 326 -54.12 8.57 0.72
C THR A 326 -53.48 9.44 1.80
N ASP A 327 -54.25 10.38 2.39
CA ASP A 327 -53.73 11.33 3.37
C ASP A 327 -53.24 10.64 4.66
N THR A 328 -51.93 10.72 4.92
CA THR A 328 -51.25 9.95 5.97
C THR A 328 -51.33 10.59 7.35
N ALA A 329 -52.52 11.05 7.78
CA ALA A 329 -52.70 11.83 9.01
C ALA A 329 -52.74 10.98 10.30
N ASP A 330 -53.41 9.83 10.27
CA ASP A 330 -53.80 9.06 11.47
C ASP A 330 -53.00 7.75 11.68
N MET A 331 -51.70 7.73 11.33
CA MET A 331 -50.85 6.55 11.54
C MET A 331 -49.81 6.78 12.64
N ASP A 332 -49.85 5.92 13.67
CA ASP A 332 -48.86 5.88 14.76
C ASP A 332 -47.53 5.31 14.26
N TRP A 333 -46.69 6.19 13.72
CA TRP A 333 -45.37 5.85 13.19
C TRP A 333 -44.43 5.28 14.27
N HIS A 334 -44.59 5.68 15.53
CA HIS A 334 -43.70 5.24 16.61
C HIS A 334 -43.91 3.75 16.92
N LYS A 335 -45.16 3.28 16.98
CA LYS A 335 -45.47 1.84 17.06
C LYS A 335 -44.99 1.05 15.85
N LEU A 336 -45.11 1.62 14.65
CA LEU A 336 -44.62 0.98 13.41
C LEU A 336 -43.10 0.78 13.46
N LEU A 337 -42.35 1.80 13.90
CA LEU A 337 -40.90 1.72 14.08
C LEU A 337 -40.51 0.74 15.20
N ALA A 338 -41.28 0.68 16.29
CA ALA A 338 -41.05 -0.31 17.35
C ALA A 338 -41.23 -1.75 16.86
N ALA A 339 -42.31 -2.05 16.12
CA ALA A 339 -42.53 -3.36 15.51
C ALA A 339 -41.45 -3.72 14.49
N ALA A 340 -41.07 -2.77 13.62
CA ALA A 340 -39.98 -2.96 12.66
C ALA A 340 -38.64 -3.25 13.36
N ARG A 341 -38.35 -2.54 14.46
CA ARG A 341 -37.14 -2.77 15.27
C ARG A 341 -37.14 -4.16 15.90
N SER A 342 -38.24 -4.63 16.48
CA SER A 342 -38.31 -5.99 17.05
C SER A 342 -38.11 -7.10 16.02
N CYS A 343 -38.44 -6.87 14.73
CA CYS A 343 -38.05 -7.77 13.64
C CYS A 343 -36.54 -7.71 13.31
N ILE A 344 -35.89 -6.55 13.51
CA ILE A 344 -34.48 -6.30 13.21
C ILE A 344 -33.55 -6.71 14.36
N ASP A 345 -34.01 -6.67 15.61
CA ASP A 345 -33.27 -7.23 16.76
C ASP A 345 -33.18 -8.77 16.65
N GLY A 346 -34.10 -9.42 15.91
CA GLY A 346 -34.15 -10.86 15.64
C GLY A 346 -33.75 -11.27 14.21
N LEU A 347 -32.84 -10.54 13.56
CA LEU A 347 -32.70 -10.58 12.10
C LEU A 347 -32.11 -11.88 11.51
N HIS A 348 -32.97 -12.68 10.89
CA HIS A 348 -32.59 -13.84 10.09
C HIS A 348 -32.51 -13.52 8.58
N ASN A 349 -33.46 -12.76 8.02
CA ASN A 349 -33.54 -12.48 6.59
C ASN A 349 -33.07 -11.05 6.21
N ARG A 350 -31.79 -10.91 5.89
CA ARG A 350 -31.17 -9.63 5.47
C ARG A 350 -31.76 -9.01 4.21
N GLN A 351 -32.43 -9.76 3.34
CA GLN A 351 -33.00 -9.20 2.10
C GLN A 351 -34.33 -8.49 2.36
N LEU A 352 -35.23 -9.11 3.14
CA LEU A 352 -36.50 -8.47 3.53
C LEU A 352 -36.26 -7.25 4.42
N ALA A 353 -35.34 -7.34 5.38
CA ALA A 353 -34.99 -6.23 6.27
C ALA A 353 -34.47 -4.99 5.49
N ARG A 354 -33.61 -5.19 4.47
CA ARG A 354 -33.16 -4.13 3.54
C ARG A 354 -34.31 -3.55 2.70
N GLY A 355 -35.25 -4.38 2.29
CA GLY A 355 -36.47 -3.94 1.60
C GLY A 355 -37.32 -3.02 2.47
N LEU A 356 -37.61 -3.45 3.70
CA LEU A 356 -38.38 -2.70 4.69
C LEU A 356 -37.70 -1.38 5.06
N VAL A 357 -36.45 -1.42 5.53
CA VAL A 357 -35.74 -0.22 6.00
C VAL A 357 -35.43 0.75 4.86
N GLY A 358 -35.17 0.26 3.64
CA GLY A 358 -35.09 1.13 2.46
C GLY A 358 -36.38 1.91 2.19
N ARG A 359 -37.55 1.29 2.36
CA ARG A 359 -38.85 1.99 2.21
C ARG A 359 -39.10 2.99 3.34
N ILE A 360 -38.74 2.66 4.58
CA ILE A 360 -38.82 3.59 5.72
C ILE A 360 -37.90 4.81 5.47
N ALA A 361 -36.64 4.57 5.08
CA ALA A 361 -35.65 5.61 4.83
C ALA A 361 -36.08 6.60 3.73
N THR A 362 -36.77 6.14 2.67
CA THR A 362 -37.33 7.04 1.64
C THR A 362 -38.42 8.01 2.13
N LYS A 363 -38.94 7.83 3.36
CA LYS A 363 -39.93 8.73 3.98
C LYS A 363 -39.36 9.51 5.17
N SER A 364 -38.03 9.53 5.35
CA SER A 364 -37.32 10.13 6.49
C SER A 364 -37.69 11.60 6.79
N ASP A 365 -38.04 12.39 5.78
CA ASP A 365 -38.52 13.77 5.91
C ASP A 365 -39.81 13.93 6.75
N ARG A 366 -40.60 12.86 6.94
CA ARG A 366 -41.89 12.89 7.65
C ARG A 366 -41.81 12.56 9.15
N PHE A 367 -40.65 12.14 9.65
CA PHE A 367 -40.46 11.66 11.02
C PHE A 367 -39.87 12.75 11.93
N GLU A 368 -40.16 12.69 13.23
CA GLU A 368 -39.51 13.56 14.21
C GLU A 368 -38.02 13.21 14.39
N SER A 369 -37.22 14.17 14.86
CA SER A 369 -35.76 14.01 15.00
C SER A 369 -35.30 12.84 15.90
N THR A 370 -36.17 12.36 16.79
CA THR A 370 -35.93 11.14 17.60
C THR A 370 -36.13 9.86 16.79
N ASP A 371 -37.21 9.80 16.01
CA ASP A 371 -37.54 8.65 15.15
C ASP A 371 -36.56 8.56 13.97
N GLN A 372 -36.13 9.69 13.40
CA GLN A 372 -35.06 9.74 12.40
C GLN A 372 -33.75 9.10 12.90
N VAL A 373 -33.39 9.29 14.16
CA VAL A 373 -32.21 8.63 14.76
C VAL A 373 -32.42 7.12 14.91
N ALA A 374 -33.63 6.68 15.29
CA ALA A 374 -33.96 5.25 15.35
C ALA A 374 -33.91 4.59 13.95
N ILE A 375 -34.38 5.27 12.91
CA ILE A 375 -34.29 4.82 11.52
C ILE A 375 -32.83 4.73 11.07
N ALA A 376 -32.01 5.73 11.40
CA ALA A 376 -30.58 5.71 11.07
C ALA A 376 -29.84 4.53 11.72
N TRP A 377 -30.17 4.19 12.97
CA TRP A 377 -29.67 2.99 13.64
C TRP A 377 -30.08 1.69 12.93
N MET A 378 -31.35 1.57 12.54
CA MET A 378 -31.83 0.40 11.77
C MET A 378 -31.15 0.27 10.39
N CYS A 379 -30.73 1.37 9.76
CA CYS A 379 -29.84 1.31 8.58
C CYS A 379 -28.44 0.76 8.94
N ILE A 380 -27.84 1.26 10.02
CA ILE A 380 -26.50 0.85 10.50
C ILE A 380 -26.43 -0.66 10.74
N ASP A 381 -27.37 -1.23 11.50
CA ASP A 381 -27.39 -2.66 11.84
C ASP A 381 -27.54 -3.58 10.62
N ILE A 382 -28.15 -3.08 9.54
CA ILE A 382 -28.42 -3.81 8.29
C ILE A 382 -27.30 -3.61 7.24
N SER A 383 -26.42 -2.63 7.45
CA SER A 383 -25.46 -2.10 6.47
C SER A 383 -26.19 -1.68 5.18
N GLN A 384 -26.70 -0.45 5.19
CA GLN A 384 -27.39 0.21 4.10
C GLN A 384 -27.13 1.73 4.15
N PRO A 385 -26.77 2.38 3.04
CA PRO A 385 -26.35 3.79 3.06
C PRO A 385 -27.44 4.74 3.56
N LEU A 386 -27.04 5.70 4.39
CA LEU A 386 -27.90 6.70 5.02
C LEU A 386 -28.34 7.78 4.00
N SER A 387 -29.56 8.31 4.15
CA SER A 387 -29.94 9.56 3.47
C SER A 387 -29.27 10.77 4.14
N THR A 388 -29.14 11.88 3.41
CA THR A 388 -28.57 13.13 3.96
C THR A 388 -29.32 13.61 5.21
N VAL A 389 -30.64 13.47 5.24
CA VAL A 389 -31.50 13.85 6.37
C VAL A 389 -31.28 12.93 7.58
N LEU A 390 -31.22 11.61 7.39
CA LEU A 390 -30.92 10.65 8.46
C LEU A 390 -29.51 10.88 9.03
N ARG A 391 -28.54 11.19 8.16
CA ARG A 391 -27.18 11.56 8.54
C ARG A 391 -27.11 12.85 9.35
N GLU A 392 -27.81 13.90 8.94
CA GLU A 392 -27.88 15.15 9.69
C GLU A 392 -28.55 14.96 11.05
N ALA A 393 -29.64 14.18 11.13
CA ALA A 393 -30.30 13.84 12.39
C ALA A 393 -29.35 13.09 13.34
N LEU A 394 -28.70 12.03 12.86
CA LEU A 394 -27.70 11.22 13.58
C LEU A 394 -26.50 12.06 14.07
N LEU A 395 -25.91 12.88 13.19
CA LEU A 395 -24.83 13.81 13.57
C LEU A 395 -25.31 14.91 14.53
N SER A 396 -26.57 15.34 14.48
CA SER A 396 -27.13 16.29 15.45
C SER A 396 -27.39 15.66 16.82
N HIS A 397 -27.64 14.35 16.87
CA HIS A 397 -27.82 13.58 18.09
C HIS A 397 -26.47 13.38 18.80
N TYR A 398 -25.43 12.96 18.07
CA TYR A 398 -24.07 12.82 18.63
C TYR A 398 -23.50 14.17 19.10
N ALA A 399 -23.84 15.29 18.44
CA ALA A 399 -23.47 16.64 18.90
C ALA A 399 -24.10 17.05 20.25
N LYS A 400 -25.13 16.33 20.74
CA LYS A 400 -25.73 16.54 22.07
C LYS A 400 -25.19 15.58 23.14
N LEU A 401 -24.53 14.49 22.71
CA LEU A 401 -23.90 13.49 23.59
C LEU A 401 -22.43 13.83 23.88
N LEU A 402 -21.76 14.50 22.95
CA LEU A 402 -20.44 15.09 23.15
C LEU A 402 -20.52 16.35 24.05
N PRO A 403 -19.56 16.58 24.96
CA PRO A 403 -18.36 15.77 25.23
C PRO A 403 -18.67 14.52 26.07
N VAL A 404 -18.33 13.34 25.52
CA VAL A 404 -18.56 12.05 26.18
C VAL A 404 -17.44 11.78 27.19
N ARG A 405 -17.73 11.93 28.49
CA ARG A 405 -16.84 11.45 29.59
C ARG A 405 -17.01 9.96 29.92
N ASP A 406 -17.82 9.25 29.14
CA ASP A 406 -18.25 7.87 29.39
C ASP A 406 -17.97 7.01 28.15
N TRP A 407 -16.73 6.53 28.04
CA TRP A 407 -16.23 5.84 26.84
C TRP A 407 -17.01 4.57 26.47
N SER A 408 -17.78 3.98 27.39
CA SER A 408 -18.67 2.85 27.11
C SER A 408 -19.64 3.17 25.96
N LYS A 409 -20.35 4.30 26.06
CA LYS A 409 -21.32 4.78 25.06
C LYS A 409 -20.64 5.17 23.75
N PHE A 410 -19.41 5.64 23.79
CA PHE A 410 -18.63 5.96 22.60
C PHE A 410 -18.21 4.69 21.84
N HIS A 411 -17.81 3.65 22.57
CA HIS A 411 -17.51 2.33 22.03
C HIS A 411 -18.74 1.68 21.39
N ASP A 412 -19.90 1.78 22.03
CA ASP A 412 -21.20 1.31 21.51
C ASP A 412 -21.61 2.07 20.23
N ILE A 413 -21.27 3.36 20.11
CA ILE A 413 -21.55 4.17 18.92
C ILE A 413 -20.65 3.79 17.73
N ILE A 414 -19.36 3.55 17.97
CA ILE A 414 -18.37 3.36 16.89
C ILE A 414 -18.30 1.91 16.42
N THR A 415 -18.47 0.93 17.32
CA THR A 415 -18.35 -0.50 16.99
C THR A 415 -19.32 -0.98 15.90
N PRO A 416 -20.54 -0.43 15.74
CA PRO A 416 -21.40 -0.72 14.59
C PRO A 416 -20.95 0.00 13.31
N LEU A 417 -20.57 1.29 13.41
CA LEU A 417 -20.11 2.10 12.27
C LEU A 417 -18.83 1.52 11.64
N SER A 418 -17.93 0.93 12.43
CA SER A 418 -16.65 0.40 11.93
C SER A 418 -16.78 -0.90 11.11
N ARG A 419 -17.98 -1.51 11.05
CA ARG A 419 -18.25 -2.80 10.37
C ARG A 419 -18.59 -2.67 8.88
N SER A 420 -18.83 -1.46 8.37
CA SER A 420 -19.19 -1.23 6.97
C SER A 420 -18.43 -0.03 6.40
N ASP A 421 -17.92 -0.18 5.18
CA ASP A 421 -17.26 0.91 4.44
C ASP A 421 -18.24 2.04 4.06
N GLU A 422 -19.55 1.76 4.08
CA GLU A 422 -20.63 2.71 3.74
C GLU A 422 -20.74 3.89 4.74
N TYR A 423 -20.15 3.79 5.94
CA TYR A 423 -20.27 4.80 7.01
C TYR A 423 -18.99 5.59 7.29
N THR A 424 -18.08 5.61 6.32
CA THR A 424 -16.75 6.23 6.45
C THR A 424 -16.79 7.75 6.55
N GLU A 425 -17.72 8.43 5.86
CA GLU A 425 -17.93 9.88 6.00
C GLU A 425 -18.48 10.26 7.39
N GLU A 426 -19.45 9.49 7.90
CA GLU A 426 -20.08 9.69 9.20
C GLU A 426 -19.08 9.48 10.33
N LEU A 427 -18.27 8.41 10.22
CA LEU A 427 -17.20 8.11 11.17
C LEU A 427 -16.14 9.22 11.20
N GLN A 428 -15.70 9.72 10.03
CA GLN A 428 -14.75 10.83 9.95
C GLN A 428 -15.34 12.13 10.54
N MET A 429 -16.62 12.42 10.29
CA MET A 429 -17.32 13.59 10.85
C MET A 429 -17.55 13.51 12.36
N LEU A 430 -17.72 12.30 12.91
CA LEU A 430 -17.82 12.06 14.34
C LEU A 430 -16.45 12.22 15.03
N MET A 431 -15.40 11.60 14.49
CA MET A 431 -14.04 11.69 15.02
C MET A 431 -13.48 13.12 14.97
N GLY A 432 -13.68 13.84 13.86
CA GLY A 432 -13.25 15.23 13.73
C GLY A 432 -13.88 16.17 14.78
N ARG A 433 -15.05 15.80 15.33
CA ARG A 433 -15.67 16.49 16.47
C ARG A 433 -15.11 16.03 17.81
N SER A 434 -14.85 14.73 18.01
CA SER A 434 -14.22 14.26 19.27
C SER A 434 -12.82 14.84 19.47
N ILE A 435 -12.06 15.12 18.39
CA ILE A 435 -10.79 15.86 18.50
C ILE A 435 -11.01 17.29 19.03
N ALA A 436 -12.05 18.01 18.61
CA ALA A 436 -12.30 19.35 19.12
C ALA A 436 -12.51 19.36 20.64
N ASP A 437 -13.26 18.40 21.19
CA ASP A 437 -13.43 18.24 22.64
C ASP A 437 -12.15 17.75 23.34
N PHE A 438 -11.40 16.84 22.69
CA PHE A 438 -10.10 16.38 23.17
C PHE A 438 -9.11 17.54 23.35
N THR A 439 -9.00 18.46 22.38
CA THR A 439 -8.09 19.63 22.47
C THR A 439 -8.41 20.61 23.60
N ASN A 440 -9.60 20.48 24.23
CA ASN A 440 -9.99 21.27 25.40
C ASN A 440 -9.75 20.53 26.74
N THR A 441 -9.21 19.31 26.72
CA THR A 441 -9.12 18.42 27.89
C THR A 441 -7.66 18.10 28.24
N THR A 442 -7.27 18.33 29.50
CA THR A 442 -5.90 18.11 30.01
C THR A 442 -5.84 16.98 31.04
N ASP A 443 -6.56 15.88 30.80
CA ASP A 443 -6.72 14.78 31.75
C ASP A 443 -6.05 13.51 31.21
N ALA A 444 -4.89 13.16 31.79
CA ALA A 444 -4.09 11.98 31.47
C ALA A 444 -4.91 10.68 31.31
N PHE A 445 -5.87 10.46 32.22
CA PHE A 445 -6.67 9.23 32.24
C PHE A 445 -7.66 9.19 31.06
N PHE A 446 -8.22 10.35 30.71
CA PHE A 446 -9.09 10.49 29.55
C PHE A 446 -8.35 10.22 28.23
N ILE A 447 -7.08 10.66 28.13
CA ILE A 447 -6.22 10.43 26.96
C ILE A 447 -5.90 8.94 26.78
N SER A 448 -5.47 8.25 27.83
CA SER A 448 -5.13 6.82 27.76
C SER A 448 -6.37 5.99 27.38
N ALA A 449 -7.50 6.19 28.08
CA ALA A 449 -8.73 5.45 27.82
C ALA A 449 -9.30 5.70 26.41
N TYR A 450 -9.08 6.89 25.81
CA TYR A 450 -9.42 7.16 24.42
C TYR A 450 -8.55 6.34 23.45
N ALA A 451 -7.23 6.36 23.66
CA ALA A 451 -6.26 5.63 22.83
C ALA A 451 -6.52 4.11 22.86
N GLU A 452 -6.69 3.56 24.07
CA GLU A 452 -7.02 2.14 24.31
C GLU A 452 -8.36 1.75 23.64
N THR A 453 -9.37 2.62 23.70
CA THR A 453 -10.68 2.36 23.07
C THR A 453 -10.57 2.35 21.54
N LEU A 454 -9.80 3.26 20.95
CA LEU A 454 -9.56 3.28 19.49
C LEU A 454 -8.73 2.08 19.03
N GLN A 455 -7.66 1.75 19.75
CA GLN A 455 -6.83 0.56 19.51
C GLN A 455 -7.68 -0.72 19.47
N GLN A 456 -8.50 -0.96 20.51
CA GLN A 456 -9.37 -2.14 20.60
C GLN A 456 -10.44 -2.23 19.50
N ILE A 457 -10.76 -1.13 18.82
CA ILE A 457 -11.69 -1.14 17.67
C ILE A 457 -10.91 -1.38 16.36
N ILE A 458 -9.69 -0.84 16.23
CA ILE A 458 -8.80 -1.05 15.07
C ILE A 458 -8.33 -2.52 14.99
N GLU A 459 -8.00 -3.15 16.12
CA GLU A 459 -7.53 -4.54 16.17
C GLU A 459 -8.63 -5.60 15.94
N ARG A 460 -9.91 -5.21 15.93
CA ARG A 460 -11.02 -6.17 15.76
C ARG A 460 -11.10 -6.65 14.31
N PRO A 461 -11.13 -7.97 14.04
CA PRO A 461 -11.27 -8.52 12.68
C PRO A 461 -12.66 -8.27 12.04
N ALA A 462 -13.57 -7.60 12.74
CA ALA A 462 -14.86 -7.16 12.23
C ALA A 462 -14.86 -5.68 11.76
N THR A 463 -13.75 -4.95 11.94
CA THR A 463 -13.59 -3.57 11.47
C THR A 463 -13.06 -3.57 10.04
N THR A 464 -13.61 -2.74 9.14
CA THR A 464 -13.15 -2.65 7.74
C THR A 464 -11.84 -1.86 7.63
N LYS A 465 -11.08 -2.08 6.53
CA LYS A 465 -9.83 -1.35 6.29
C LYS A 465 -10.03 0.17 6.26
N ASN A 466 -11.10 0.67 5.63
CA ASN A 466 -11.35 2.11 5.54
C ASN A 466 -11.76 2.69 6.90
N ALA A 467 -12.57 1.96 7.69
CA ALA A 467 -12.88 2.36 9.05
C ALA A 467 -11.62 2.39 9.95
N ALA A 468 -10.76 1.37 9.87
CA ALA A 468 -9.47 1.34 10.57
C ALA A 468 -8.56 2.51 10.13
N ALA A 469 -8.53 2.86 8.84
CA ALA A 469 -7.77 4.00 8.32
C ALA A 469 -8.28 5.35 8.84
N VAL A 470 -9.60 5.53 8.98
CA VAL A 470 -10.18 6.72 9.63
C VAL A 470 -9.80 6.77 11.09
N LEU A 471 -10.07 5.72 11.87
CA LEU A 471 -9.75 5.67 13.31
C LEU A 471 -8.24 5.88 13.57
N GLY A 472 -7.38 5.29 12.74
CA GLY A 472 -5.92 5.45 12.83
C GLY A 472 -5.43 6.87 12.49
N ASN A 473 -6.03 7.54 11.50
CA ASN A 473 -5.74 8.96 11.20
C ASN A 473 -6.05 9.84 12.41
N GLU A 474 -7.16 9.59 13.08
CA GLU A 474 -7.64 10.40 14.20
C GLU A 474 -6.81 10.11 15.48
N LEU A 475 -6.36 8.87 15.70
CA LEU A 475 -5.35 8.53 16.72
C LEU A 475 -4.00 9.25 16.46
N VAL A 476 -3.56 9.33 15.20
CA VAL A 476 -2.34 10.07 14.80
C VAL A 476 -2.50 11.60 14.97
N ARG A 477 -3.68 12.16 14.67
CA ARG A 477 -3.99 13.58 14.96
C ARG A 477 -3.99 13.87 16.46
N THR A 478 -4.49 12.93 17.26
CA THR A 478 -4.49 13.02 18.73
C THR A 478 -3.06 13.06 19.26
N PHE A 479 -2.20 12.16 18.80
CA PHE A 479 -0.77 12.13 19.13
C PHE A 479 -0.02 13.39 18.69
N THR A 480 -0.22 13.86 17.45
CA THR A 480 0.38 15.11 16.97
C THR A 480 -0.12 16.34 17.71
N HIS A 481 -1.37 16.35 18.20
CA HIS A 481 -1.84 17.40 19.10
C HIS A 481 -1.12 17.39 20.46
N CYS A 482 -0.98 16.23 21.11
CA CYS A 482 -0.24 16.10 22.38
C CYS A 482 1.22 16.56 22.27
N ILE A 483 1.88 16.24 21.14
CA ILE A 483 3.23 16.73 20.82
C ILE A 483 3.26 18.27 20.75
N MET A 484 2.25 18.89 20.12
CA MET A 484 2.17 20.34 19.96
C MET A 484 1.75 21.08 21.24
N SER A 485 1.04 20.42 22.17
CA SER A 485 0.59 21.02 23.45
C SER A 485 1.54 20.79 24.62
N ALA A 486 2.61 19.98 24.45
CA ALA A 486 3.65 19.70 25.43
C ALA A 486 3.12 19.08 26.75
N THR A 487 2.32 18.03 26.63
CA THR A 487 1.86 17.17 27.73
C THR A 487 3.02 16.40 28.41
N GLN A 488 2.75 15.76 29.56
CA GLN A 488 3.80 15.04 30.28
C GLN A 488 4.25 13.76 29.55
N PRO A 489 5.54 13.36 29.67
CA PRO A 489 6.06 12.21 28.93
C PRO A 489 5.43 10.87 29.33
N GLU A 490 4.84 10.73 30.52
CA GLU A 490 4.14 9.50 30.91
C GLU A 490 2.81 9.33 30.15
N GLU A 491 2.02 10.39 30.03
CA GLU A 491 0.77 10.46 29.24
C GLU A 491 1.03 10.19 27.75
N PHE A 492 2.17 10.69 27.27
CA PHE A 492 2.62 10.55 25.90
C PHE A 492 3.06 9.11 25.56
N ASN A 493 3.51 8.34 26.56
CA ASN A 493 3.98 6.97 26.36
C ASN A 493 2.83 5.98 26.14
N THR A 494 1.70 6.06 26.88
CA THR A 494 0.59 5.12 26.65
C THR A 494 -0.08 5.33 25.30
N LEU A 495 -0.21 6.58 24.86
CA LEU A 495 -0.66 6.94 23.52
C LEU A 495 0.30 6.44 22.42
N PHE A 496 1.61 6.38 22.70
CA PHE A 496 2.60 5.80 21.79
C PHE A 496 2.54 4.27 21.72
N ASP A 497 2.41 3.60 22.87
CA ASP A 497 2.22 2.15 22.94
C ASP A 497 0.96 1.73 22.12
N ALA A 498 -0.15 2.44 22.30
CA ALA A 498 -1.39 2.22 21.56
C ALA A 498 -1.26 2.46 20.04
N LEU A 499 -0.45 3.44 19.61
CA LEU A 499 -0.10 3.62 18.19
C LEU A 499 0.73 2.46 17.65
N CYS A 500 1.73 1.99 18.41
CA CYS A 500 2.55 0.84 18.04
C CYS A 500 1.69 -0.41 17.81
N ASP A 501 0.80 -0.74 18.75
CA ASP A 501 -0.10 -1.87 18.60
C ASP A 501 -1.09 -1.68 17.43
N ALA A 502 -1.78 -0.53 17.33
CA ALA A 502 -2.70 -0.24 16.24
C ALA A 502 -2.04 -0.28 14.85
N SER A 503 -0.73 -0.01 14.75
CA SER A 503 0.02 -0.08 13.48
C SER A 503 0.18 -1.49 12.90
N LYS A 504 -0.08 -2.54 13.71
CA LYS A 504 -0.11 -3.94 13.28
C LYS A 504 -1.36 -4.26 12.44
N ALA A 505 -2.40 -3.43 12.55
CA ALA A 505 -3.69 -3.57 11.87
C ALA A 505 -4.12 -2.36 11.00
N CYS A 506 -3.42 -1.22 11.07
CA CYS A 506 -3.74 -0.02 10.29
C CYS A 506 -2.53 0.61 9.59
N SER A 507 -2.53 0.56 8.25
CA SER A 507 -1.48 1.10 7.36
C SER A 507 -1.22 2.60 7.52
N VAL A 508 -2.25 3.39 7.86
CA VAL A 508 -2.11 4.84 8.14
C VAL A 508 -1.26 5.08 9.39
N VAL A 509 -1.43 4.26 10.42
CA VAL A 509 -0.66 4.36 11.67
C VAL A 509 0.77 3.88 11.44
N THR A 510 0.97 2.78 10.70
CA THR A 510 2.30 2.30 10.30
C THR A 510 3.09 3.40 9.57
N LYS A 511 2.47 4.04 8.56
CA LYS A 511 3.09 5.13 7.80
C LYS A 511 3.42 6.34 8.67
N SER A 512 2.62 6.62 9.70
CA SER A 512 2.89 7.69 10.67
C SER A 512 4.10 7.40 11.55
N LEU A 513 4.19 6.19 12.13
CA LEU A 513 5.32 5.77 12.96
C LEU A 513 6.64 5.76 12.17
N LEU A 514 6.60 5.37 10.89
CA LEU A 514 7.75 5.38 9.99
C LEU A 514 8.31 6.78 9.68
N LEU A 515 7.70 7.88 10.17
CA LEU A 515 8.24 9.25 10.08
C LEU A 515 9.21 9.62 11.23
N ILE A 516 9.31 8.80 12.28
CA ILE A 516 10.18 9.06 13.44
C ILE A 516 11.65 9.01 13.02
N ARG A 517 12.45 9.99 13.45
CA ARG A 517 13.91 10.09 13.18
C ARG A 517 14.61 10.72 14.39
N ALA A 518 15.93 10.55 14.49
CA ALA A 518 16.76 11.27 15.46
C ALA A 518 17.64 12.34 14.79
N ASP A 519 18.01 13.36 15.56
CA ASP A 519 19.12 14.26 15.22
C ASP A 519 20.47 13.72 15.72
N ALA A 520 21.57 14.40 15.38
CA ALA A 520 22.92 13.96 15.75
C ALA A 520 23.33 14.25 17.21
N GLU A 521 22.44 14.78 18.05
CA GLU A 521 22.58 14.77 19.51
C GLU A 521 21.76 13.61 20.15
N GLY A 522 21.17 12.72 19.33
CA GLY A 522 20.35 11.59 19.76
C GLY A 522 18.91 12.00 20.11
N ALA A 523 18.51 13.25 19.85
CA ALA A 523 17.17 13.71 20.16
C ALA A 523 16.18 13.20 19.12
N VAL A 524 15.24 12.36 19.57
CA VAL A 524 14.18 11.81 18.72
C VAL A 524 13.17 12.91 18.40
N TYR A 525 12.77 13.03 17.13
CA TYR A 525 11.78 13.99 16.68
C TYR A 525 10.71 13.36 15.79
N TYR A 526 9.53 14.00 15.78
CA TYR A 526 8.43 13.70 14.87
C TYR A 526 8.17 14.92 13.97
N PRO A 527 8.10 14.76 12.63
CA PRO A 527 7.89 15.86 11.69
C PRO A 527 6.39 16.18 11.48
N ILE A 528 5.97 17.42 11.76
CA ILE A 528 4.59 17.90 11.57
C ILE A 528 4.63 19.18 10.71
N HIS A 529 3.99 19.16 9.54
CA HIS A 529 3.93 20.29 8.60
C HIS A 529 5.29 20.94 8.26
N GLY A 530 6.38 20.16 8.23
CA GLY A 530 7.75 20.65 7.98
C GLY A 530 8.47 21.23 9.20
N TYR A 531 7.83 21.23 10.37
CA TYR A 531 8.46 21.51 11.66
C TYR A 531 8.81 20.19 12.37
N HIS A 532 9.89 20.20 13.16
CA HIS A 532 10.37 19.03 13.87
C HIS A 532 10.13 19.21 15.36
N TYR A 533 9.30 18.36 15.95
CA TYR A 533 8.96 18.42 17.37
C TYR A 533 9.71 17.32 18.12
N ASN A 534 10.33 17.67 19.25
CA ASN A 534 11.10 16.74 20.07
C ASN A 534 10.15 15.77 20.80
N ILE A 535 10.46 14.47 20.72
CA ILE A 535 9.72 13.36 21.35
C ILE A 535 10.66 12.46 22.18
N SER A 536 11.82 12.97 22.60
CA SER A 536 12.76 12.28 23.47
C SER A 536 12.13 11.98 24.84
N GLY A 537 11.95 10.70 25.15
CA GLY A 537 11.19 10.22 26.31
C GLY A 537 10.17 9.13 25.98
N VAL A 538 9.94 8.88 24.68
CA VAL A 538 9.14 7.76 24.16
C VAL A 538 9.82 6.41 24.40
N ARG A 539 9.03 5.38 24.75
CA ARG A 539 9.46 3.99 24.91
C ARG A 539 9.69 3.32 23.54
N LEU A 540 10.87 3.56 22.97
CA LEU A 540 11.28 3.01 21.68
C LEU A 540 11.27 1.47 21.61
N SER A 541 11.34 0.74 22.73
CA SER A 541 11.23 -0.73 22.72
C SER A 541 9.88 -1.24 22.20
N SER A 542 8.79 -0.49 22.38
CA SER A 542 7.47 -0.82 21.82
C SER A 542 7.45 -0.68 20.29
N PHE A 543 8.20 0.29 19.76
CA PHE A 543 8.39 0.52 18.32
C PHE A 543 9.25 -0.58 17.70
N ASP A 544 10.35 -0.96 18.36
CA ASP A 544 11.24 -2.04 17.91
C ASP A 544 10.52 -3.38 17.83
N ALA A 545 9.83 -3.78 18.91
CA ALA A 545 9.04 -5.01 18.95
C ALA A 545 7.92 -5.02 17.88
N THR A 546 7.35 -3.86 17.56
CA THR A 546 6.32 -3.71 16.53
C THR A 546 6.88 -3.89 15.13
N ILE A 547 8.05 -3.33 14.82
CA ILE A 547 8.72 -3.52 13.52
C ILE A 547 9.09 -5.00 13.32
N LEU A 548 9.67 -5.64 14.34
CA LEU A 548 10.03 -7.07 14.28
C LEU A 548 8.78 -7.94 14.02
N HIS A 549 7.70 -7.75 14.79
CA HIS A 549 6.43 -8.46 14.62
C HIS A 549 5.82 -8.26 13.23
N ILE A 550 5.82 -7.04 12.69
CA ILE A 550 5.26 -6.77 11.35
C ILE A 550 6.12 -7.39 10.24
N ILE A 551 7.43 -7.52 10.42
CA ILE A 551 8.29 -8.21 9.46
C ILE A 551 8.08 -9.72 9.53
N GLN A 552 7.92 -10.29 10.73
CA GLN A 552 7.74 -11.74 10.95
C GLN A 552 6.35 -12.26 10.58
N ASP A 553 5.28 -11.68 11.17
CA ASP A 553 3.95 -12.31 11.25
C ASP A 553 2.83 -11.52 10.53
N CYS A 554 3.15 -10.44 9.80
CA CYS A 554 2.11 -9.61 9.16
C CYS A 554 1.37 -10.34 8.02
N GLN A 555 0.04 -10.25 8.06
CA GLN A 555 -0.86 -10.84 7.07
C GLN A 555 -1.39 -9.82 6.05
N ASP A 556 -1.27 -8.51 6.33
CA ASP A 556 -1.71 -7.45 5.41
C ASP A 556 -0.56 -6.93 4.54
N TRP A 557 -0.73 -7.08 3.23
CA TRP A 557 0.21 -6.57 2.24
C TRP A 557 0.45 -5.07 2.34
N GLU A 558 -0.55 -4.24 2.65
CA GLU A 558 -0.37 -2.78 2.67
C GLU A 558 0.59 -2.35 3.78
N ILE A 559 0.41 -2.92 4.98
CA ILE A 559 1.22 -2.68 6.17
C ILE A 559 2.66 -3.16 5.92
N TYR A 560 2.80 -4.41 5.46
CA TYR A 560 4.10 -5.01 5.14
C TYR A 560 4.84 -4.23 4.04
N ASN A 561 4.14 -3.84 2.97
CA ASN A 561 4.69 -3.04 1.88
C ASN A 561 5.16 -1.65 2.34
N HIS A 562 4.45 -1.00 3.26
CA HIS A 562 4.92 0.26 3.84
C HIS A 562 6.19 0.09 4.67
N ILE A 563 6.32 -0.98 5.46
CA ILE A 563 7.56 -1.23 6.20
C ILE A 563 8.73 -1.52 5.26
N ILE A 564 8.64 -2.47 4.33
CA ILE A 564 9.81 -2.86 3.51
C ILE A 564 10.35 -1.71 2.64
N ASN A 565 9.50 -0.76 2.22
CA ASN A 565 9.93 0.40 1.42
C ASN A 565 10.61 1.49 2.28
N GLU A 566 10.10 1.77 3.48
CA GLU A 566 10.62 2.84 4.35
C GLU A 566 11.75 2.36 5.28
N LEU A 567 11.85 1.06 5.58
CA LEU A 567 12.79 0.50 6.55
C LEU A 567 14.27 0.79 6.20
N PRO A 568 14.74 0.71 4.93
CA PRO A 568 16.09 1.16 4.58
C PRO A 568 16.32 2.65 4.86
N ALA A 569 15.30 3.49 4.64
CA ALA A 569 15.34 4.94 4.90
C ALA A 569 15.12 5.31 6.38
N LEU A 570 14.62 4.39 7.21
CA LEU A 570 14.57 4.49 8.66
C LEU A 570 15.94 4.11 9.25
N LEU A 571 16.47 2.94 8.88
CA LEU A 571 17.80 2.46 9.26
C LEU A 571 18.93 3.37 8.74
N SER A 572 18.68 4.19 7.72
CA SER A 572 19.63 5.21 7.25
C SER A 572 20.04 6.19 8.36
N ASN A 573 19.16 6.45 9.35
CA ASN A 573 19.39 7.40 10.44
C ASN A 573 20.10 6.72 11.62
N HIS A 574 21.43 6.79 11.66
CA HIS A 574 22.24 6.02 12.63
C HIS A 574 22.03 6.47 14.07
N ALA A 575 21.83 7.78 14.29
CA ALA A 575 21.58 8.34 15.62
C ALA A 575 20.28 7.83 16.28
N LEU A 576 19.36 7.21 15.53
CA LEU A 576 18.18 6.57 16.09
C LEU A 576 18.47 5.16 16.63
N PHE A 577 19.51 4.47 16.15
CA PHE A 577 19.75 3.05 16.45
C PHE A 577 21.12 2.72 17.05
N ASP A 578 22.05 3.68 17.18
CA ASP A 578 23.42 3.43 17.65
C ASP A 578 23.49 2.85 19.07
N ASP A 579 22.62 3.31 19.99
CA ASP A 579 22.47 2.75 21.34
C ASP A 579 21.64 1.44 21.39
N ARG A 580 21.18 0.91 20.24
CA ARG A 580 20.15 -0.15 20.14
C ARG A 580 20.58 -1.33 19.25
N SER A 581 21.82 -1.78 19.43
CA SER A 581 22.44 -2.87 18.66
C SER A 581 21.69 -4.21 18.72
N GLU A 582 21.03 -4.55 19.82
CA GLU A 582 20.23 -5.78 19.95
C GLU A 582 19.10 -5.87 18.90
N PHE A 583 18.41 -4.75 18.63
CA PHE A 583 17.37 -4.68 17.59
C PHE A 583 17.96 -4.90 16.18
N ILE A 584 19.12 -4.30 15.89
CA ILE A 584 19.81 -4.46 14.60
C ILE A 584 20.25 -5.93 14.40
N GLN A 585 20.72 -6.59 15.45
CA GLN A 585 21.12 -8.01 15.40
C GLN A 585 19.92 -8.95 15.18
N GLN A 586 18.81 -8.74 15.90
CA GLN A 586 17.56 -9.51 15.72
C GLN A 586 16.95 -9.28 14.32
N LEU A 587 16.86 -8.02 13.89
CA LEU A 587 16.33 -7.67 12.56
C LEU A 587 17.15 -8.30 11.44
N ARG A 588 18.49 -8.31 11.55
CA ARG A 588 19.38 -8.99 10.61
C ARG A 588 19.08 -10.48 10.53
N GLU A 589 18.96 -11.16 11.67
CA GLU A 589 18.70 -12.61 11.72
C GLU A 589 17.39 -12.97 11.01
N ILE A 590 16.30 -12.26 11.35
CA ILE A 590 14.98 -12.42 10.71
C ILE A 590 15.05 -12.18 9.20
N VAL A 591 15.67 -11.09 8.75
CA VAL A 591 15.72 -10.75 7.32
C VAL A 591 16.60 -11.74 6.55
N CYS A 592 17.71 -12.21 7.12
CA CYS A 592 18.50 -13.29 6.51
C CYS A 592 17.68 -14.59 6.40
N GLU A 593 17.02 -15.04 7.47
CA GLU A 593 16.19 -16.26 7.45
C GLU A 593 15.06 -16.14 6.41
N GLN A 594 14.35 -15.01 6.35
CA GLN A 594 13.30 -14.79 5.36
C GLN A 594 13.83 -14.78 3.92
N VAL A 595 14.99 -14.15 3.66
CA VAL A 595 15.58 -14.11 2.32
C VAL A 595 16.02 -15.50 1.87
N GLU A 596 16.63 -16.32 2.76
CA GLU A 596 17.11 -17.66 2.45
C GLU A 596 15.98 -18.70 2.33
N SER A 597 15.02 -18.70 3.26
CA SER A 597 13.83 -19.57 3.22
C SER A 597 12.83 -19.20 2.12
N GLY A 598 12.77 -17.92 1.74
CA GLY A 598 11.71 -17.36 0.89
C GLY A 598 10.37 -17.15 1.62
N SER A 599 10.36 -17.26 2.95
CA SER A 599 9.17 -17.26 3.81
C SER A 599 8.65 -15.86 4.17
N TYR A 600 8.67 -14.93 3.21
CA TYR A 600 8.10 -13.59 3.33
C TYR A 600 6.75 -13.46 2.60
N LEU A 601 5.94 -12.48 3.01
CA LEU A 601 4.62 -12.20 2.42
C LEU A 601 4.74 -11.88 0.92
N GLY A 602 3.82 -12.42 0.12
CA GLY A 602 3.80 -12.20 -1.33
C GLY A 602 2.84 -11.08 -1.74
N PRO A 603 3.17 -10.24 -2.74
CA PRO A 603 2.24 -9.23 -3.26
C PRO A 603 0.93 -9.84 -3.80
N PRO A 604 -0.23 -9.20 -3.56
CA PRO A 604 -1.48 -9.51 -4.23
C PRO A 604 -1.35 -9.37 -5.75
N LYS A 605 -2.01 -10.27 -6.50
CA LYS A 605 -1.96 -10.33 -7.97
C LYS A 605 -2.35 -9.01 -8.64
N GLU A 606 -3.24 -8.26 -8.01
CA GLU A 606 -3.75 -6.97 -8.48
C GLU A 606 -2.69 -5.85 -8.48
N SER A 607 -1.61 -5.99 -7.71
CA SER A 607 -0.53 -5.00 -7.65
C SER A 607 0.46 -5.06 -8.83
N GLY A 608 0.44 -6.14 -9.62
CA GLY A 608 1.45 -6.41 -10.66
C GLY A 608 2.86 -6.74 -10.15
N LEU A 609 3.11 -6.63 -8.84
CA LEU A 609 4.41 -6.87 -8.22
C LEU A 609 4.67 -8.38 -8.05
N THR A 610 5.94 -8.77 -7.97
CA THR A 610 6.38 -10.16 -7.80
C THR A 610 7.08 -10.37 -6.46
N LYS A 611 7.23 -11.63 -6.01
CA LYS A 611 8.06 -11.94 -4.82
C LYS A 611 9.53 -11.46 -4.95
N SER A 612 10.01 -11.19 -6.17
CA SER A 612 11.32 -10.56 -6.41
C SER A 612 11.40 -9.13 -5.87
N HIS A 613 10.32 -8.35 -5.93
CA HIS A 613 10.29 -6.97 -5.44
C HIS A 613 10.45 -6.91 -3.91
N VAL A 614 9.79 -7.81 -3.17
CA VAL A 614 10.00 -7.94 -1.72
C VAL A 614 11.46 -8.32 -1.41
N ALA A 615 12.00 -9.32 -2.11
CA ALA A 615 13.39 -9.72 -1.91
C ALA A 615 14.40 -8.59 -2.21
N ALA A 616 14.12 -7.72 -3.18
CA ALA A 616 14.95 -6.56 -3.47
C ALA A 616 15.04 -5.61 -2.25
N HIS A 617 13.91 -5.23 -1.65
CA HIS A 617 13.89 -4.34 -0.49
C HIS A 617 14.40 -4.98 0.81
N LEU A 618 14.28 -6.31 0.96
CA LEU A 618 14.96 -7.04 2.04
C LEU A 618 16.49 -7.02 1.86
N ILE A 619 17.02 -7.13 0.63
CA ILE A 619 18.45 -6.97 0.36
C ILE A 619 18.91 -5.51 0.59
N GLU A 620 18.09 -4.50 0.28
CA GLU A 620 18.38 -3.10 0.62
C GLU A 620 18.36 -2.85 2.13
N THR A 621 17.45 -3.51 2.86
CA THR A 621 17.43 -3.51 4.33
C THR A 621 18.73 -4.11 4.90
N LEU A 622 19.17 -5.27 4.38
CA LEU A 622 20.47 -5.86 4.75
C LEU A 622 21.65 -4.93 4.39
N THR A 623 21.56 -4.18 3.29
CA THR A 623 22.58 -3.19 2.91
C THR A 623 22.65 -2.03 3.92
N ALA A 624 21.51 -1.57 4.44
CA ALA A 624 21.46 -0.55 5.51
C ALA A 624 21.90 -1.11 6.88
N ILE A 625 21.63 -2.38 7.17
CA ILE A 625 22.14 -3.05 8.38
C ILE A 625 23.67 -3.14 8.36
N LEU A 626 24.28 -3.37 7.20
CA LEU A 626 25.74 -3.47 7.06
C LEU A 626 26.49 -2.15 7.31
N SER A 627 25.85 -0.98 7.34
CA SER A 627 26.53 0.24 7.81
C SER A 627 26.75 0.24 9.34
N TYR A 628 25.98 -0.52 10.12
CA TYR A 628 26.19 -0.71 11.57
C TYR A 628 27.29 -1.75 11.88
N HIS A 629 28.34 -1.83 11.07
CA HIS A 629 29.36 -2.86 11.13
C HIS A 629 30.23 -2.83 12.40
N HIS A 630 30.24 -1.70 13.13
CA HIS A 630 30.84 -1.57 14.45
C HIS A 630 30.07 -2.34 15.54
N HIS A 631 28.76 -2.59 15.34
CA HIS A 631 27.90 -3.37 16.24
C HIS A 631 27.72 -4.84 15.82
N LEU A 632 28.37 -5.27 14.73
CA LEU A 632 28.25 -6.61 14.17
C LEU A 632 29.57 -7.37 14.28
N THR A 633 29.53 -8.64 14.66
CA THR A 633 30.72 -9.50 14.63
C THR A 633 31.08 -9.91 13.20
N LYS A 634 32.33 -10.33 12.98
CA LYS A 634 32.78 -10.83 11.67
C LYS A 634 31.98 -12.04 11.16
N GLN A 635 31.43 -12.87 12.05
CA GLN A 635 30.58 -13.99 11.64
C GLN A 635 29.22 -13.51 11.11
N GLU A 636 28.62 -12.50 11.75
CA GLU A 636 27.33 -11.94 11.35
C GLU A 636 27.42 -11.15 10.04
N MET A 637 28.49 -10.36 9.86
CA MET A 637 28.78 -9.71 8.57
C MET A 637 28.97 -10.72 7.43
N LEU A 638 29.65 -11.85 7.70
CA LEU A 638 29.83 -12.91 6.71
C LEU A 638 28.55 -13.68 6.40
N SER A 639 27.65 -13.86 7.39
CA SER A 639 26.31 -14.38 7.14
C SER A 639 25.56 -13.52 6.12
N VAL A 640 25.47 -12.20 6.33
CA VAL A 640 24.79 -11.29 5.40
C VAL A 640 25.43 -11.32 4.01
N ILE A 641 26.76 -11.29 3.91
CA ILE A 641 27.47 -11.37 2.62
C ILE A 641 27.18 -12.71 1.91
N SER A 642 27.08 -13.82 2.65
CA SER A 642 26.69 -15.13 2.13
C SER A 642 25.24 -15.14 1.62
N THR A 643 24.29 -14.57 2.37
CA THR A 643 22.88 -14.43 1.97
C THR A 643 22.72 -13.57 0.70
N VAL A 644 23.49 -12.48 0.58
CA VAL A 644 23.52 -11.64 -0.63
C VAL A 644 24.11 -12.41 -1.81
N LEU A 645 25.19 -13.17 -1.60
CA LEU A 645 25.83 -13.97 -2.64
C LEU A 645 24.99 -15.17 -3.10
N SER A 646 24.22 -15.81 -2.22
CA SER A 646 23.30 -16.88 -2.59
C SER A 646 22.08 -16.34 -3.37
N THR A 647 21.57 -15.17 -2.97
CA THR A 647 20.41 -14.49 -3.58
C THR A 647 20.70 -13.88 -4.96
N ALA A 648 21.92 -13.38 -5.19
CA ALA A 648 22.33 -12.88 -6.50
C ALA A 648 22.14 -13.95 -7.60
N GLY A 649 21.42 -13.64 -8.67
CA GLY A 649 21.25 -14.52 -9.85
C GLY A 649 20.51 -15.84 -9.63
N SER A 650 19.99 -16.12 -8.43
CA SER A 650 19.12 -17.29 -8.16
C SER A 650 17.63 -16.98 -8.30
N ARG A 651 17.29 -15.70 -8.37
CA ARG A 651 15.95 -15.16 -8.65
C ARG A 651 16.02 -14.25 -9.89
N ASP A 652 15.00 -13.43 -10.06
CA ASP A 652 14.89 -12.40 -11.10
C ASP A 652 16.06 -11.39 -11.09
N TYR A 653 16.29 -10.71 -12.21
CA TYR A 653 17.31 -9.66 -12.31
C TYR A 653 17.02 -8.51 -11.33
N ILE A 654 15.73 -8.25 -11.06
CA ILE A 654 15.24 -7.27 -10.08
C ILE A 654 15.88 -7.43 -8.68
N VAL A 655 16.10 -8.67 -8.22
CA VAL A 655 16.76 -8.93 -6.91
C VAL A 655 18.28 -8.83 -7.02
N SER A 656 18.81 -9.22 -8.18
CA SER A 656 20.24 -9.33 -8.44
C SER A 656 20.93 -7.97 -8.53
N ILE A 657 20.20 -6.92 -8.95
CA ILE A 657 20.70 -5.54 -9.02
C ILE A 657 21.05 -5.01 -7.61
N PRO A 658 20.13 -4.97 -6.62
CA PRO A 658 20.45 -4.69 -5.22
C PRO A 658 21.60 -5.55 -4.65
N CYS A 659 21.68 -6.84 -4.99
CA CYS A 659 22.79 -7.69 -4.51
C CYS A 659 24.16 -7.20 -5.01
N ILE A 660 24.26 -6.80 -6.30
CA ILE A 660 25.51 -6.25 -6.86
C ILE A 660 25.82 -4.88 -6.23
N HIS A 661 24.80 -4.05 -5.97
CA HIS A 661 24.98 -2.75 -5.31
C HIS A 661 25.44 -2.92 -3.85
N ALA A 662 24.85 -3.85 -3.11
CA ALA A 662 25.25 -4.22 -1.75
C ALA A 662 26.72 -4.65 -1.71
N LEU A 663 27.11 -5.61 -2.57
CA LEU A 663 28.51 -6.04 -2.70
C LEU A 663 29.45 -4.89 -3.10
N THR A 664 28.97 -3.92 -3.88
CA THR A 664 29.74 -2.71 -4.20
C THR A 664 30.02 -1.89 -2.93
N ILE A 665 29.01 -1.63 -2.09
CA ILE A 665 29.18 -0.93 -0.80
C ILE A 665 30.09 -1.71 0.13
N CYS A 666 29.94 -3.04 0.24
CA CYS A 666 30.82 -3.88 1.06
C CYS A 666 32.31 -3.80 0.66
N CYS A 667 32.63 -3.54 -0.62
CA CYS A 667 34.02 -3.31 -1.04
C CYS A 667 34.61 -1.98 -0.52
N TYR A 668 33.78 -0.99 -0.20
CA TYR A 668 34.23 0.29 0.36
C TYR A 668 34.14 0.33 1.89
N GLU A 669 33.13 -0.28 2.51
CA GLU A 669 32.97 -0.28 3.98
C GLU A 669 33.68 -1.45 4.69
N LEU A 670 33.77 -2.64 4.07
CA LEU A 670 34.17 -3.88 4.75
C LEU A 670 35.40 -4.59 4.12
N PRO A 671 36.50 -3.89 3.80
CA PRO A 671 37.62 -4.43 3.03
C PRO A 671 38.25 -5.68 3.66
N ASP A 672 38.49 -5.67 4.96
CA ASP A 672 39.10 -6.78 5.72
C ASP A 672 38.22 -8.05 5.79
N THR A 673 36.91 -7.89 5.63
CA THR A 673 35.95 -8.99 5.67
C THR A 673 35.71 -9.55 4.26
N ILE A 674 35.57 -8.68 3.26
CA ILE A 674 35.27 -9.08 1.88
C ILE A 674 36.49 -9.63 1.12
N SER A 675 37.72 -9.24 1.49
CA SER A 675 38.96 -9.74 0.87
C SER A 675 39.07 -11.27 0.85
N GLY A 676 38.59 -11.94 1.91
CA GLY A 676 38.60 -13.40 2.03
C GLY A 676 37.52 -14.14 1.22
N TYR A 677 36.51 -13.41 0.72
CA TYR A 677 35.41 -13.95 -0.10
C TYR A 677 35.47 -13.49 -1.56
N MET A 678 36.52 -12.75 -1.95
CA MET A 678 36.60 -12.13 -3.27
C MET A 678 36.68 -13.15 -4.41
N ASP A 679 37.28 -14.33 -4.19
CA ASP A 679 37.30 -15.43 -5.16
C ASP A 679 35.86 -15.87 -5.51
N ASP A 680 34.99 -16.08 -4.50
CA ASP A 680 33.58 -16.45 -4.68
C ASP A 680 32.77 -15.31 -5.34
N ILE A 681 33.07 -14.05 -5.00
CA ILE A 681 32.41 -12.88 -5.60
C ILE A 681 32.74 -12.79 -7.10
N ILE A 682 34.01 -12.96 -7.49
CA ILE A 682 34.41 -12.99 -8.90
C ILE A 682 33.79 -14.19 -9.62
N ASP A 683 33.76 -15.37 -8.98
CA ASP A 683 33.10 -16.56 -9.52
C ASP A 683 31.60 -16.34 -9.72
N LYS A 684 30.95 -15.57 -8.83
CA LYS A 684 29.53 -15.19 -8.96
C LYS A 684 29.32 -14.21 -10.10
N MET A 685 30.08 -13.12 -10.16
CA MET A 685 30.01 -12.14 -11.26
C MET A 685 30.27 -12.79 -12.62
N SER A 686 31.18 -13.77 -12.68
CA SER A 686 31.45 -14.57 -13.88
C SER A 686 30.26 -15.43 -14.34
N LYS A 687 29.36 -15.82 -13.45
CA LYS A 687 28.14 -16.59 -13.78
C LYS A 687 26.98 -15.69 -14.21
N LEU A 688 26.92 -14.47 -13.65
CA LEU A 688 25.91 -13.44 -13.99
C LEU A 688 26.05 -12.90 -15.43
N VAL A 689 27.19 -13.09 -16.09
CA VAL A 689 27.48 -12.62 -17.47
C VAL A 689 26.44 -13.06 -18.52
N THR A 690 25.71 -14.14 -18.25
CA THR A 690 24.65 -14.66 -19.11
C THR A 690 23.39 -13.79 -19.14
N GLN A 691 23.22 -12.87 -18.19
CA GLN A 691 22.03 -12.03 -18.05
C GLN A 691 22.30 -10.60 -18.55
N ARG A 692 21.89 -10.29 -19.79
CA ARG A 692 22.12 -8.98 -20.46
C ARG A 692 21.71 -7.76 -19.62
N TYR A 693 20.63 -7.86 -18.83
CA TYR A 693 20.16 -6.77 -17.96
C TYR A 693 21.10 -6.45 -16.79
N LEU A 694 21.92 -7.40 -16.33
CA LEU A 694 22.89 -7.19 -15.26
C LEU A 694 24.23 -6.62 -15.75
N ALA A 695 24.45 -6.57 -17.07
CA ALA A 695 25.76 -6.26 -17.66
C ALA A 695 26.36 -4.95 -17.16
N ILE A 696 25.56 -3.88 -17.08
CA ILE A 696 26.03 -2.58 -16.60
C ILE A 696 26.43 -2.66 -15.13
N HIS A 697 25.61 -3.24 -14.26
CA HIS A 697 25.91 -3.29 -12.83
C HIS A 697 27.13 -4.18 -12.52
N VAL A 698 27.29 -5.31 -13.23
CA VAL A 698 28.49 -6.16 -13.12
C VAL A 698 29.74 -5.41 -13.60
N LEU A 699 29.67 -4.68 -14.72
CA LEU A 699 30.80 -3.89 -15.21
C LEU A 699 31.12 -2.68 -14.31
N LEU A 700 30.11 -2.01 -13.75
CA LEU A 700 30.30 -0.93 -12.75
C LEU A 700 30.96 -1.46 -11.47
N PHE A 701 30.53 -2.63 -10.98
CA PHE A 701 31.18 -3.31 -9.85
C PHE A 701 32.65 -3.64 -10.16
N LEU A 702 32.94 -4.25 -11.33
CA LEU A 702 34.30 -4.58 -11.74
C LEU A 702 35.16 -3.33 -11.97
N ALA A 703 34.59 -2.23 -12.48
CA ALA A 703 35.25 -0.93 -12.58
C ALA A 703 35.55 -0.36 -11.18
N GLY A 704 34.63 -0.48 -10.23
CA GLY A 704 34.82 -0.15 -8.82
C GLY A 704 36.01 -0.89 -8.22
N LEU A 705 35.95 -2.22 -8.25
CA LEU A 705 36.95 -3.10 -7.67
C LEU A 705 38.36 -2.87 -8.25
N SER A 706 38.49 -2.58 -9.55
CA SER A 706 39.80 -2.27 -10.16
C SER A 706 40.55 -1.08 -9.54
N ARG A 707 39.83 -0.21 -8.81
CA ARG A 707 40.36 1.00 -8.16
C ARG A 707 40.60 0.81 -6.65
N LEU A 708 40.44 -0.41 -6.13
CA LEU A 708 40.65 -0.81 -4.73
C LEU A 708 41.77 -1.88 -4.65
N PRO A 709 43.04 -1.50 -4.89
CA PRO A 709 44.16 -2.43 -5.07
C PRO A 709 44.36 -3.40 -3.90
N ASP A 710 44.10 -2.92 -2.68
CA ASP A 710 44.32 -3.66 -1.43
C ASP A 710 43.43 -4.91 -1.32
N LEU A 711 42.28 -4.94 -2.01
CA LEU A 711 41.35 -6.09 -1.99
C LEU A 711 41.82 -7.30 -2.80
N PHE A 712 42.64 -7.10 -3.83
CA PHE A 712 43.02 -8.16 -4.77
C PHE A 712 44.53 -8.40 -4.89
N HIS A 713 45.38 -7.44 -4.54
CA HIS A 713 46.83 -7.56 -4.69
C HIS A 713 47.48 -8.70 -3.89
N SER A 714 46.88 -9.14 -2.79
CA SER A 714 47.37 -10.27 -1.98
C SER A 714 46.77 -11.62 -2.38
N ASN A 715 45.54 -11.64 -2.92
CA ASN A 715 44.71 -12.85 -2.96
C ASN A 715 44.55 -13.43 -4.38
N PHE A 716 44.44 -12.59 -5.42
CA PHE A 716 44.09 -13.03 -6.77
C PHE A 716 45.22 -13.80 -7.49
N ARG A 717 44.82 -14.85 -8.21
CA ARG A 717 45.70 -15.67 -9.04
C ARG A 717 45.51 -15.32 -10.52
N THR A 718 46.42 -15.77 -11.38
CA THR A 718 46.32 -15.63 -12.85
C THR A 718 44.96 -16.09 -13.42
N GLN A 719 44.25 -17.02 -12.76
CA GLN A 719 42.92 -17.47 -13.19
C GLN A 719 41.82 -16.45 -12.91
N ASP A 720 41.88 -15.71 -11.81
CA ASP A 720 40.79 -14.83 -11.36
C ASP A 720 40.74 -13.54 -12.19
N TYR A 721 41.92 -13.00 -12.53
CA TYR A 721 42.04 -12.00 -13.59
C TYR A 721 41.49 -12.50 -14.94
N LYS A 722 41.66 -13.79 -15.29
CA LYS A 722 41.07 -14.37 -16.51
C LYS A 722 39.56 -14.49 -16.44
N LYS A 723 38.95 -14.72 -15.27
CA LYS A 723 37.48 -14.62 -15.08
C LYS A 723 37.01 -13.19 -15.40
N ILE A 724 37.66 -12.18 -14.85
CA ILE A 724 37.32 -10.75 -15.04
C ILE A 724 37.42 -10.33 -16.52
N PHE A 725 38.54 -10.65 -17.19
CA PHE A 725 38.69 -10.36 -18.61
C PHE A 725 37.74 -11.22 -19.46
N GLY A 726 37.46 -12.47 -19.06
CA GLY A 726 36.47 -13.34 -19.71
C GLY A 726 35.05 -12.76 -19.70
N VAL A 727 34.61 -12.21 -18.57
CA VAL A 727 33.33 -11.47 -18.46
C VAL A 727 33.26 -10.32 -19.47
N CYS A 728 34.35 -9.54 -19.57
CA CYS A 728 34.46 -8.46 -20.55
C CYS A 728 34.36 -9.01 -21.99
N GLY A 729 35.08 -10.08 -22.31
CA GLY A 729 35.03 -10.74 -23.61
C GLY A 729 33.63 -11.24 -23.99
N SER A 730 32.90 -11.85 -23.05
CA SER A 730 31.52 -12.32 -23.27
C SER A 730 30.54 -11.17 -23.51
N TYR A 731 30.67 -10.03 -22.82
CA TYR A 731 29.84 -8.85 -23.12
C TYR A 731 30.16 -8.24 -24.48
N LEU A 732 31.44 -8.13 -24.87
CA LEU A 732 31.82 -7.70 -26.24
C LEU A 732 31.22 -8.63 -27.30
N GLN A 733 31.30 -9.96 -27.10
CA GLN A 733 30.70 -10.95 -28.01
C GLN A 733 29.17 -10.83 -28.07
N SER A 734 28.50 -10.60 -26.93
CA SER A 734 27.05 -10.40 -26.86
C SER A 734 26.60 -9.16 -27.65
N ILE A 735 27.35 -8.06 -27.57
CA ILE A 735 27.07 -6.83 -28.32
C ILE A 735 27.33 -7.04 -29.81
N ARG A 736 28.48 -7.62 -30.19
CA ARG A 736 28.82 -7.95 -31.60
C ARG A 736 27.73 -8.81 -32.25
N GLY A 737 27.27 -9.86 -31.57
CA GLY A 737 26.17 -10.70 -32.03
C GLY A 737 24.78 -10.05 -32.02
N SER A 738 24.59 -8.96 -31.26
CA SER A 738 23.34 -8.19 -31.20
C SER A 738 23.18 -7.16 -32.32
N THR A 739 24.10 -7.13 -33.29
CA THR A 739 24.01 -6.24 -34.47
C THR A 739 22.99 -6.72 -35.52
N GLY A 740 22.52 -7.97 -35.40
CA GLY A 740 21.30 -8.42 -36.09
C GLY A 740 20.04 -7.94 -35.36
N HIS A 741 19.12 -7.30 -36.09
CA HIS A 741 17.81 -6.84 -35.61
C HIS A 741 17.05 -7.94 -34.83
N VAL A 742 16.73 -7.69 -33.55
CA VAL A 742 15.79 -8.50 -32.75
C VAL A 742 14.89 -7.57 -31.92
N ASP A 743 13.61 -7.92 -31.84
CA ASP A 743 12.55 -7.08 -31.26
C ASP A 743 12.60 -6.97 -29.73
N LEU A 744 12.63 -5.72 -29.22
CA LEU A 744 12.31 -5.36 -27.83
C LEU A 744 10.78 -5.29 -27.55
N ARG A 745 9.95 -5.85 -28.43
CA ARG A 745 8.48 -5.65 -28.44
C ARG A 745 7.71 -6.28 -27.27
N GLN A 746 8.31 -7.17 -26.47
CA GLN A 746 7.61 -7.86 -25.36
C GLN A 746 7.41 -7.01 -24.08
N ILE A 747 7.58 -5.68 -24.16
CA ILE A 747 7.18 -4.72 -23.11
C ILE A 747 5.99 -3.85 -23.59
N ALA A 748 5.49 -4.05 -24.82
CA ALA A 748 4.53 -3.14 -25.48
C ALA A 748 3.04 -3.51 -25.32
N ASP A 749 2.70 -4.49 -24.49
CA ASP A 749 1.30 -4.90 -24.19
C ASP A 749 0.82 -4.38 -22.82
N ASP A 750 1.01 -3.09 -22.55
CA ASP A 750 0.04 -2.33 -21.76
C ASP A 750 -0.06 -0.85 -22.18
N LYS A 751 -1.14 -0.17 -21.81
CA LYS A 751 -1.67 0.95 -22.61
C LYS A 751 -1.07 2.33 -22.32
N SER A 752 -0.88 3.06 -23.43
CA SER A 752 -0.89 4.53 -23.53
C SER A 752 0.19 5.35 -22.79
N SER A 753 1.43 5.28 -23.29
CA SER A 753 2.22 6.50 -23.55
C SER A 753 3.15 6.29 -24.76
N LYS A 754 3.60 7.37 -25.40
CA LYS A 754 4.55 7.34 -26.54
C LYS A 754 5.78 8.21 -26.23
N SER A 755 6.89 7.92 -26.94
CA SER A 755 8.15 8.68 -26.99
C SER A 755 8.84 8.93 -25.64
N SER A 756 9.33 7.85 -25.01
CA SER A 756 10.47 7.90 -24.06
C SER A 756 11.08 6.51 -23.81
N SER A 757 10.26 5.52 -23.45
CA SER A 757 10.73 4.18 -23.04
C SER A 757 11.45 3.39 -24.13
N ALA A 758 10.99 3.47 -25.39
CA ALA A 758 11.63 2.79 -26.52
C ALA A 758 13.06 3.31 -26.77
N GLU A 759 13.29 4.60 -26.60
CA GLU A 759 14.59 5.22 -26.85
C GLU A 759 15.65 4.80 -25.81
N GLN A 760 15.22 4.43 -24.59
CA GLN A 760 16.14 4.05 -23.52
C GLN A 760 16.85 2.71 -23.76
N ALA A 761 16.15 1.73 -24.34
CA ALA A 761 16.69 0.38 -24.50
C ALA A 761 17.80 0.29 -25.57
N ASP A 762 17.75 1.12 -26.61
CA ASP A 762 18.70 1.09 -27.73
C ASP A 762 20.09 1.63 -27.40
N ALA A 763 20.22 2.53 -26.41
CA ALA A 763 21.50 3.16 -26.04
C ALA A 763 22.35 2.30 -25.09
N LEU A 764 21.72 1.41 -24.30
CA LEU A 764 22.40 0.56 -23.32
C LEU A 764 23.58 -0.26 -23.91
N PRO A 765 23.48 -0.90 -25.08
CA PRO A 765 24.57 -1.71 -25.64
C PRO A 765 25.85 -0.92 -25.95
N GLN A 766 25.73 0.34 -26.42
CA GLN A 766 26.87 1.20 -26.70
C GLN A 766 27.60 1.60 -25.40
N TYR A 767 26.86 1.86 -24.32
CA TYR A 767 27.48 2.10 -23.02
C TYR A 767 28.13 0.84 -22.43
N VAL A 768 27.51 -0.34 -22.56
CA VAL A 768 28.13 -1.61 -22.14
C VAL A 768 29.43 -1.86 -22.93
N TYR A 769 29.46 -1.62 -24.24
CA TYR A 769 30.68 -1.69 -25.06
C TYR A 769 31.78 -0.77 -24.52
N ALA A 770 31.45 0.51 -24.37
CA ALA A 770 32.33 1.55 -23.85
C ALA A 770 32.92 1.17 -22.48
N LEU A 771 32.05 0.88 -21.52
CA LEU A 771 32.43 0.55 -20.14
C LEU A 771 33.27 -0.73 -20.10
N THR A 772 33.01 -1.72 -20.96
CA THR A 772 33.82 -2.94 -21.05
C THR A 772 35.27 -2.65 -21.43
N HIS A 773 35.52 -1.78 -22.42
CA HIS A 773 36.89 -1.36 -22.75
C HIS A 773 37.57 -0.60 -21.62
N HIS A 774 36.83 0.22 -20.86
CA HIS A 774 37.36 0.92 -19.68
C HIS A 774 37.68 -0.05 -18.54
N VAL A 775 36.84 -1.06 -18.28
CA VAL A 775 37.12 -2.12 -17.31
C VAL A 775 38.40 -2.88 -17.69
N ILE A 776 38.58 -3.26 -18.96
CA ILE A 776 39.83 -3.89 -19.44
C ILE A 776 41.03 -2.98 -19.19
N ALA A 777 40.94 -1.69 -19.54
CA ALA A 777 42.01 -0.72 -19.36
C ALA A 777 42.40 -0.52 -17.87
N PHE A 778 41.42 -0.28 -16.99
CA PHE A 778 41.67 -0.09 -15.56
C PHE A 778 42.27 -1.34 -14.90
N TRP A 779 41.73 -2.54 -15.19
CA TRP A 779 42.29 -3.78 -14.68
C TRP A 779 43.71 -4.05 -15.20
N TYR A 780 44.02 -3.74 -16.45
CA TYR A 780 45.38 -3.95 -16.98
C TYR A 780 46.44 -3.05 -16.31
N ILE A 781 46.08 -1.81 -16.00
CA ILE A 781 46.93 -0.89 -15.21
C ILE A 781 47.14 -1.45 -13.80
N ALA A 782 46.05 -1.92 -13.18
CA ALA A 782 46.04 -2.52 -11.86
C ALA A 782 46.75 -3.89 -11.77
N LEU A 783 47.05 -4.56 -12.89
CA LEU A 783 47.87 -5.77 -12.87
C LEU A 783 49.30 -5.48 -12.41
N LYS A 784 49.81 -6.30 -11.49
CA LYS A 784 51.24 -6.42 -11.21
C LYS A 784 52.01 -6.82 -12.49
N PRO A 785 53.24 -6.29 -12.72
CA PRO A 785 53.99 -6.54 -13.96
C PRO A 785 54.20 -8.02 -14.32
N GLU A 786 54.33 -8.88 -13.31
CA GLU A 786 54.45 -10.33 -13.45
C GLU A 786 53.29 -10.94 -14.26
N HIS A 787 52.04 -10.58 -13.93
CA HIS A 787 50.85 -11.10 -14.58
C HIS A 787 50.55 -10.44 -15.93
N ARG A 788 51.02 -9.20 -16.18
CA ARG A 788 50.72 -8.46 -17.43
C ARG A 788 51.06 -9.26 -18.68
N ARG A 789 52.20 -9.97 -18.67
CA ARG A 789 52.63 -10.85 -19.78
C ARG A 789 51.67 -12.02 -20.00
N GLU A 790 51.25 -12.71 -18.94
CA GLU A 790 50.35 -13.89 -19.00
C GLU A 790 48.90 -13.54 -19.41
N GLN A 791 48.50 -12.29 -19.19
CA GLN A 791 47.17 -11.78 -19.51
C GLN A 791 47.10 -11.08 -20.87
N LYS A 792 48.20 -10.47 -21.34
CA LYS A 792 48.23 -9.67 -22.58
C LYS A 792 47.77 -10.44 -23.81
N ASP A 793 48.26 -11.66 -24.00
CA ASP A 793 47.88 -12.52 -25.13
C ASP A 793 46.40 -12.94 -25.07
N TYR A 794 45.88 -13.15 -23.85
CA TYR A 794 44.47 -13.50 -23.62
C TYR A 794 43.55 -12.30 -23.89
N ILE A 795 43.85 -11.11 -23.35
CA ILE A 795 43.09 -9.89 -23.63
C ILE A 795 43.12 -9.58 -25.13
N THR A 796 44.27 -9.74 -25.78
CA THR A 796 44.44 -9.51 -27.23
C THR A 796 43.58 -10.47 -28.06
N SER A 797 43.34 -11.71 -27.62
CA SER A 797 42.46 -12.65 -28.34
C SER A 797 40.97 -12.40 -28.10
N LEU A 798 40.58 -11.81 -26.96
CA LEU A 798 39.19 -11.37 -26.70
C LEU A 798 38.80 -10.11 -27.49
N LEU A 799 39.75 -9.19 -27.71
CA LEU A 799 39.53 -7.95 -28.44
C LEU A 799 39.34 -8.16 -29.94
N ARG A 800 40.01 -9.17 -30.52
CA ARG A 800 39.81 -9.61 -31.91
C ARG A 800 38.52 -10.40 -32.05
N HIS A 801 37.88 -10.33 -33.21
CA HIS A 801 36.78 -11.21 -33.59
C HIS A 801 36.86 -11.57 -35.08
N ASN A 802 36.07 -12.55 -35.52
CA ASN A 802 36.00 -12.91 -36.94
C ASN A 802 34.73 -12.30 -37.55
N ASN A 803 34.87 -11.68 -38.72
CA ASN A 803 33.72 -11.25 -39.53
C ASN A 803 32.96 -12.45 -40.11
N ALA A 804 31.80 -12.20 -40.71
CA ALA A 804 31.02 -13.22 -41.43
C ALA A 804 31.85 -13.94 -42.53
N ASP A 805 32.79 -13.23 -43.15
CA ASP A 805 33.71 -13.73 -44.18
C ASP A 805 34.90 -14.54 -43.61
N GLY A 806 35.00 -14.66 -42.28
CA GLY A 806 36.05 -15.41 -41.57
C GLY A 806 37.33 -14.64 -41.27
N GLU A 807 37.50 -13.42 -41.79
CA GLU A 807 38.67 -12.57 -41.52
C GLU A 807 38.70 -12.06 -40.07
N THR A 808 39.89 -12.04 -39.46
CA THR A 808 40.10 -11.54 -38.09
C THR A 808 40.15 -10.02 -38.06
N VAL A 809 39.09 -9.38 -37.57
CA VAL A 809 38.98 -7.91 -37.45
C VAL A 809 39.24 -7.45 -36.01
N LEU A 810 39.84 -6.27 -35.90
CA LEU A 810 40.12 -5.57 -34.66
C LEU A 810 39.51 -4.16 -34.75
N GLU A 811 38.55 -3.89 -33.89
CA GLU A 811 37.87 -2.59 -33.79
C GLU A 811 38.82 -1.49 -33.28
N ASP A 812 38.55 -0.24 -33.64
CA ASP A 812 39.35 0.93 -33.24
C ASP A 812 39.55 1.06 -31.73
N GLN A 813 38.49 0.86 -30.93
CA GLN A 813 38.62 0.91 -29.48
C GLN A 813 39.46 -0.26 -28.95
N GLY A 814 39.41 -1.43 -29.60
CA GLY A 814 40.30 -2.56 -29.32
C GLY A 814 41.76 -2.28 -29.70
N LEU A 815 42.00 -1.64 -30.85
CA LEU A 815 43.33 -1.19 -31.28
C LEU A 815 43.94 -0.18 -30.29
N VAL A 816 43.15 0.80 -29.86
CA VAL A 816 43.51 1.75 -28.79
C VAL A 816 43.79 1.04 -27.47
N THR A 817 42.97 0.05 -27.09
CA THR A 817 43.17 -0.73 -25.85
C THR A 817 44.51 -1.48 -25.90
N ILE A 818 44.92 -2.00 -27.06
CA ILE A 818 46.21 -2.70 -27.21
C ILE A 818 47.40 -1.72 -27.24
N ASP A 819 47.28 -0.54 -27.87
CA ASP A 819 48.32 0.51 -27.76
C ASP A 819 48.52 0.95 -26.29
N LEU A 820 47.44 1.05 -25.52
CA LEU A 820 47.51 1.37 -24.09
C LEU A 820 48.31 0.30 -23.34
N MET A 821 48.07 -0.98 -23.63
CA MET A 821 48.83 -2.10 -23.04
C MET A 821 50.31 -2.06 -23.46
N ASP A 822 50.59 -1.82 -24.75
CA ASP A 822 51.95 -1.62 -25.29
C ASP A 822 52.66 -0.37 -24.71
N ARG A 823 51.90 0.65 -24.29
CA ARG A 823 52.44 1.82 -23.60
C ARG A 823 52.74 1.50 -22.14
N ILE A 824 51.80 0.93 -21.39
CA ILE A 824 51.96 0.61 -19.96
C ILE A 824 53.13 -0.37 -19.72
N ASP A 825 53.30 -1.37 -20.59
CA ASP A 825 54.45 -2.27 -20.54
C ASP A 825 55.76 -1.52 -20.81
N ALA A 826 55.78 -0.62 -21.80
CA ALA A 826 56.98 0.14 -22.14
C ALA A 826 57.36 1.14 -21.03
N ASP A 827 56.42 1.92 -20.52
CA ASP A 827 56.67 2.94 -19.49
C ASP A 827 57.20 2.29 -18.18
N HIS A 828 56.78 1.05 -17.87
CA HIS A 828 57.31 0.27 -16.73
C HIS A 828 58.81 -0.08 -16.84
N TYR A 829 59.37 -0.28 -18.03
CA TYR A 829 60.80 -0.57 -18.20
C TYR A 829 61.71 0.67 -18.16
N HIS A 830 61.14 1.87 -18.01
CA HIS A 830 61.85 3.14 -18.22
C HIS A 830 61.64 4.18 -17.11
N SER A 831 61.09 3.77 -15.96
CA SER A 831 60.88 4.64 -14.80
C SER A 831 62.18 4.99 -14.06
N ALA A 832 62.83 6.09 -14.46
CA ALA A 832 63.91 6.72 -13.69
C ALA A 832 63.99 8.25 -13.92
N ASP A 833 64.39 8.70 -15.11
CA ASP A 833 64.96 10.06 -15.30
C ASP A 833 64.35 10.93 -16.44
N SER A 834 63.38 10.46 -17.23
CA SER A 834 63.04 11.11 -18.53
C SER A 834 62.03 12.27 -18.51
N ASP A 835 61.35 12.53 -17.39
CA ASP A 835 60.22 13.48 -17.34
C ASP A 835 60.61 14.92 -16.94
N ALA A 836 61.90 15.17 -16.69
CA ALA A 836 62.42 16.53 -16.67
C ALA A 836 62.24 17.18 -18.04
N ALA A 837 61.70 18.40 -18.08
CA ALA A 837 61.43 19.11 -19.33
C ALA A 837 62.74 19.41 -20.08
N PHE A 838 63.13 18.53 -21.01
CA PHE A 838 64.36 18.67 -21.78
C PHE A 838 64.25 19.85 -22.76
N PHE A 839 64.88 20.96 -22.35
CA PHE A 839 65.23 22.08 -23.20
C PHE A 839 66.68 21.92 -23.63
N PHE A 840 66.97 22.16 -24.91
CA PHE A 840 68.35 22.29 -25.37
C PHE A 840 69.00 23.52 -24.72
N ASP A 841 70.26 23.40 -24.31
CA ASP A 841 71.09 24.53 -23.92
C ASP A 841 71.06 25.60 -25.04
N PRO A 842 70.89 26.91 -24.75
CA PRO A 842 71.03 27.97 -25.76
C PRO A 842 72.35 27.92 -26.57
N LEU A 843 73.39 27.23 -26.07
CA LEU A 843 74.63 26.95 -26.79
C LEU A 843 74.52 25.82 -27.85
N ALA A 844 73.40 25.10 -27.96
CA ALA A 844 73.20 23.96 -28.87
C ALA A 844 73.33 24.28 -30.36
N GLY A 845 73.12 25.54 -30.77
CA GLY A 845 73.21 25.95 -32.17
C GLY A 845 72.03 25.45 -33.02
N ARG A 846 72.27 25.07 -34.28
CA ARG A 846 71.20 24.65 -35.20
C ARG A 846 70.69 23.25 -34.85
N ILE A 847 69.49 23.20 -34.28
CA ILE A 847 68.71 21.98 -34.12
C ILE A 847 68.22 21.52 -35.51
N THR A 848 68.36 20.23 -35.80
CA THR A 848 67.72 19.58 -36.95
C THR A 848 66.45 18.89 -36.46
N LEU A 849 65.29 19.34 -36.92
CA LEU A 849 64.01 18.67 -36.67
C LEU A 849 63.68 17.73 -37.83
N GLN A 850 63.15 16.54 -37.53
CA GLN A 850 62.58 15.62 -38.53
C GLN A 850 61.34 14.91 -37.97
N HIS A 851 60.30 14.79 -38.79
CA HIS A 851 59.09 14.04 -38.49
C HIS A 851 59.05 12.74 -39.32
N ARG A 852 58.83 11.59 -38.67
CA ARG A 852 58.75 10.27 -39.33
C ARG A 852 57.51 9.52 -38.84
N LEU A 853 56.72 9.01 -39.77
CA LEU A 853 55.58 8.14 -39.51
C LEU A 853 56.02 6.68 -39.73
N ILE A 854 55.77 5.83 -38.73
CA ILE A 854 56.12 4.40 -38.76
C ILE A 854 54.88 3.59 -38.34
N GLY A 855 54.20 2.96 -39.31
CA GLY A 855 52.87 2.40 -39.08
C GLY A 855 51.89 3.52 -38.72
N LEU A 856 51.36 3.49 -37.50
CA LEU A 856 50.50 4.55 -36.93
C LEU A 856 51.19 5.34 -35.80
N LEU A 857 52.52 5.23 -35.67
CA LEU A 857 53.32 5.94 -34.66
C LEU A 857 54.05 7.13 -35.30
N LEU A 858 53.80 8.34 -34.78
CA LEU A 858 54.45 9.57 -35.25
C LEU A 858 55.65 9.89 -34.34
N ILE A 859 56.85 9.74 -34.86
CA ILE A 859 58.11 10.03 -34.17
C ILE A 859 58.64 11.38 -34.68
N THR A 860 59.06 12.23 -33.76
CA THR A 860 59.80 13.47 -34.06
C THR A 860 61.14 13.44 -33.37
N THR A 861 62.21 13.73 -34.12
CA THR A 861 63.56 13.87 -33.58
C THR A 861 64.03 15.30 -33.75
N GLU A 862 64.38 15.95 -32.65
CA GLU A 862 65.08 17.23 -32.59
C GLU A 862 66.54 16.91 -32.24
N THR A 863 67.49 17.18 -33.12
CA THR A 863 68.91 16.82 -32.93
C THR A 863 69.81 18.05 -32.90
N SER A 864 70.53 18.25 -31.80
CA SER A 864 71.61 19.23 -31.66
C SER A 864 72.87 18.70 -32.33
N LEU A 865 73.18 19.22 -33.54
CA LEU A 865 74.38 18.82 -34.29
C LEU A 865 75.70 19.15 -33.56
N LYS A 866 75.68 20.11 -32.62
CA LYS A 866 76.86 20.58 -31.90
C LYS A 866 77.08 19.84 -30.58
N LEU A 867 76.03 19.54 -29.83
CA LEU A 867 76.12 18.85 -28.53
C LEU A 867 75.94 17.33 -28.62
N ARG A 868 75.49 16.81 -29.79
CA ARG A 868 75.16 15.39 -30.01
C ARG A 868 74.05 14.87 -29.10
N GLU A 869 73.12 15.76 -28.78
CA GLU A 869 71.91 15.46 -28.03
C GLU A 869 70.74 15.33 -29.02
N THR A 870 69.97 14.25 -28.91
CA THR A 870 68.70 14.09 -29.62
C THR A 870 67.55 14.00 -28.62
N LYS A 871 66.54 14.85 -28.79
CA LYS A 871 65.24 14.69 -28.15
C LYS A 871 64.30 13.96 -29.10
N ILE A 872 63.76 12.83 -28.65
CA ILE A 872 62.78 12.02 -29.37
C ILE A 872 61.41 12.23 -28.73
N THR A 873 60.43 12.62 -29.53
CA THR A 873 59.01 12.73 -29.14
C THR A 873 58.22 11.68 -29.92
N VAL A 874 57.69 10.67 -29.23
CA VAL A 874 56.86 9.61 -29.80
C VAL A 874 55.40 9.89 -29.48
N ARG A 875 54.60 10.17 -30.51
CA ARG A 875 53.15 10.38 -30.42
C ARG A 875 52.42 9.11 -30.83
N ARG A 876 51.54 8.65 -29.93
CA ARG A 876 50.64 7.50 -30.08
C ARG A 876 49.18 7.93 -29.89
N PRO A 877 48.19 7.10 -30.26
CA PRO A 877 46.80 7.27 -29.83
C PRO A 877 46.68 7.51 -28.31
N THR A 878 47.30 6.65 -27.50
CA THR A 878 47.15 6.66 -26.02
C THR A 878 48.12 7.57 -25.27
N GLY A 879 48.81 8.47 -25.98
CA GLY A 879 49.64 9.51 -25.36
C GLY A 879 50.85 9.93 -26.18
N THR A 880 51.64 10.83 -25.59
CA THR A 880 52.90 11.32 -26.14
C THR A 880 53.99 11.11 -25.11
N ALA A 881 55.11 10.48 -25.50
CA ALA A 881 56.26 10.28 -24.63
C ALA A 881 57.49 10.99 -25.20
N THR A 882 58.21 11.73 -24.36
CA THR A 882 59.46 12.43 -24.71
C THR A 882 60.64 11.78 -24.03
N ARG A 883 61.76 11.63 -24.74
CA ARG A 883 63.04 11.16 -24.17
C ARG A 883 64.21 11.91 -24.77
N ALA A 884 65.21 12.20 -23.96
CA ALA A 884 66.51 12.70 -24.43
C ALA A 884 67.51 11.56 -24.56
N ILE A 885 68.37 11.64 -25.58
CA ILE A 885 69.54 10.78 -25.77
C ILE A 885 70.75 11.70 -25.89
N SER A 886 71.65 11.64 -24.91
CA SER A 886 72.93 12.35 -24.90
C SER A 886 74.07 11.35 -24.95
N ASN A 887 74.78 11.28 -26.08
CA ASN A 887 75.89 10.33 -26.26
C ASN A 887 77.16 10.78 -25.49
N TRP A 888 77.21 10.49 -24.20
CA TRP A 888 78.45 10.57 -23.42
C TRP A 888 79.44 9.49 -23.89
N ILE A 889 80.66 9.92 -24.20
CA ILE A 889 81.73 9.05 -24.68
C ILE A 889 82.23 8.20 -23.51
N GLY A 890 81.73 6.97 -23.38
CA GLY A 890 82.21 6.07 -22.34
C GLY A 890 81.57 4.69 -22.23
N ASN A 891 80.29 4.49 -22.61
CA ASN A 891 79.61 3.23 -22.31
C ASN A 891 78.72 2.71 -23.45
N THR A 892 79.22 1.72 -24.21
CA THR A 892 78.45 0.97 -25.23
C THR A 892 77.67 -0.21 -24.63
N GLU A 893 77.36 -0.17 -23.33
CA GLU A 893 76.59 -1.18 -22.60
C GLU A 893 75.42 -0.53 -21.83
N SER A 894 74.33 -0.13 -22.52
CA SER A 894 73.05 0.22 -21.86
C SER A 894 71.78 0.24 -22.74
N ILE A 895 71.81 -0.25 -24.00
CA ILE A 895 70.58 -0.52 -24.77
C ILE A 895 70.60 -1.96 -25.28
N VAL A 896 70.49 -2.91 -24.34
CA VAL A 896 70.37 -4.35 -24.62
C VAL A 896 69.11 -4.91 -23.93
N THR A 897 67.95 -4.63 -24.50
CA THR A 897 66.81 -5.57 -24.41
C THR A 897 67.04 -6.70 -25.42
N ALA A 898 66.73 -7.94 -25.02
CA ALA A 898 67.23 -9.12 -25.71
C ALA A 898 66.58 -9.39 -27.09
N ILE A 899 67.32 -10.12 -27.92
CA ILE A 899 66.91 -10.79 -29.18
C ILE A 899 66.97 -9.95 -30.48
N LYS A 900 68.18 -9.97 -31.09
CA LYS A 900 68.45 -10.24 -32.52
C LYS A 900 67.64 -9.50 -33.63
N SER A 901 68.06 -8.29 -34.01
CA SER A 901 68.84 -8.07 -35.26
C SER A 901 69.28 -6.61 -35.43
N ASP A 902 70.21 -6.35 -36.36
CA ASP A 902 70.63 -4.98 -36.73
C ASP A 902 69.65 -4.28 -37.70
N LYS A 903 68.54 -4.94 -38.06
CA LYS A 903 67.49 -4.42 -38.96
C LYS A 903 66.32 -3.76 -38.22
N ASP A 904 66.30 -3.88 -36.90
CA ASP A 904 65.21 -3.44 -36.02
C ASP A 904 65.47 -2.03 -35.43
N PHE A 905 66.43 -1.31 -36.00
CA PHE A 905 66.80 0.05 -35.60
C PHE A 905 66.91 0.98 -36.83
N LEU A 906 66.57 2.25 -36.62
CA LEU A 906 66.62 3.32 -37.59
C LEU A 906 67.52 4.43 -37.08
N SER A 907 68.59 4.76 -37.80
CA SER A 907 69.53 5.81 -37.39
C SER A 907 68.86 7.20 -37.43
N ILE A 908 69.21 8.05 -36.46
CA ILE A 908 68.52 9.32 -36.25
C ILE A 908 68.76 10.31 -37.39
N LEU A 909 69.96 10.34 -37.99
CA LEU A 909 70.25 11.13 -39.20
C LEU A 909 70.73 10.24 -40.34
N PRO A 910 70.37 10.52 -41.62
CA PRO A 910 70.83 9.75 -42.78
C PRO A 910 72.35 9.70 -42.96
N TYR A 911 73.08 10.62 -42.33
CA TYR A 911 74.54 10.77 -42.42
C TYR A 911 75.32 10.05 -41.30
N ASP A 912 74.61 9.38 -40.37
CA ASP A 912 75.19 8.56 -39.30
C ASP A 912 74.62 7.13 -39.45
N PRO A 913 75.03 6.35 -40.47
CA PRO A 913 74.42 5.07 -40.79
C PRO A 913 74.51 4.09 -39.61
N ASP A 914 75.64 4.08 -38.91
CA ASP A 914 75.85 3.23 -37.73
C ASP A 914 75.15 3.77 -36.46
N GLY A 915 74.59 4.98 -36.50
CA GLY A 915 73.90 5.64 -35.38
C GLY A 915 74.79 5.90 -34.16
N THR A 916 76.10 5.99 -34.36
CA THR A 916 77.10 6.07 -33.28
C THR A 916 77.30 7.48 -32.74
N THR A 917 76.95 8.50 -33.52
CA THR A 917 77.19 9.90 -33.19
C THR A 917 75.94 10.55 -32.60
N TYR A 918 74.77 10.31 -33.18
CA TYR A 918 73.49 10.94 -32.79
C TYR A 918 72.43 9.96 -32.25
N GLY A 919 72.72 8.65 -32.32
CA GLY A 919 71.90 7.57 -31.78
C GLY A 919 71.03 6.83 -32.82
N ARG A 920 70.34 5.79 -32.35
CA ARG A 920 69.39 4.97 -33.10
C ARG A 920 68.02 4.99 -32.43
N ILE A 921 66.96 4.96 -33.24
CA ILE A 921 65.57 4.76 -32.81
C ILE A 921 65.21 3.28 -33.01
N PHE A 922 64.51 2.65 -32.07
CA PHE A 922 63.96 1.32 -32.30
C PHE A 922 62.86 1.37 -33.36
N LYS A 923 62.91 0.47 -34.35
CA LYS A 923 61.80 0.24 -35.28
C LYS A 923 60.77 -0.64 -34.57
N PRO A 924 59.51 -0.22 -34.41
CA PRO A 924 58.48 -1.05 -33.79
C PRO A 924 58.41 -2.43 -34.45
N SER A 925 58.47 -3.47 -33.64
CA SER A 925 58.30 -4.85 -34.09
C SER A 925 56.99 -5.01 -34.85
N PRO A 926 56.93 -5.80 -35.95
CA PRO A 926 55.68 -6.13 -36.65
C PRO A 926 54.69 -6.94 -35.79
N SER A 927 55.04 -7.26 -34.53
CA SER A 927 54.13 -7.83 -33.53
C SER A 927 53.27 -6.78 -32.78
N SER A 928 53.62 -5.49 -32.83
CA SER A 928 52.77 -4.42 -32.28
C SER A 928 51.69 -4.05 -33.28
N THR A 929 50.46 -3.85 -32.81
CA THR A 929 49.28 -3.59 -33.67
C THR A 929 49.27 -2.21 -34.33
N LEU A 930 50.09 -1.26 -33.85
CA LEU A 930 50.37 0.01 -34.54
C LEU A 930 51.67 -0.02 -35.37
N GLY A 931 52.39 -1.15 -35.37
CA GLY A 931 53.61 -1.35 -36.14
C GLY A 931 53.36 -1.53 -37.65
N PRO A 932 54.41 -1.43 -38.47
CA PRO A 932 54.30 -1.56 -39.93
C PRO A 932 53.94 -3.00 -40.33
N ILE A 933 52.85 -3.18 -41.07
CA ILE A 933 52.38 -4.49 -41.55
C ILE A 933 53.29 -4.99 -42.67
N ALA A 934 54.34 -5.72 -42.29
CA ALA A 934 55.28 -6.50 -43.12
C ALA A 934 56.08 -5.80 -44.24
N SER A 935 55.61 -4.69 -44.83
CA SER A 935 56.26 -3.97 -45.95
C SER A 935 56.10 -2.45 -45.93
N GLU A 936 55.43 -1.85 -44.94
CA GLU A 936 55.19 -0.40 -44.95
C GLU A 936 56.50 0.42 -44.85
N LEU A 937 56.61 1.43 -45.71
CA LEU A 937 57.76 2.33 -45.78
C LEU A 937 57.79 3.29 -44.58
N ILE A 938 59.00 3.67 -44.13
CA ILE A 938 59.15 4.72 -43.11
C ILE A 938 59.00 6.07 -43.79
N THR A 939 57.82 6.65 -43.67
CA THR A 939 57.47 7.92 -44.33
C THR A 939 58.09 9.08 -43.54
N THR A 940 59.07 9.77 -44.12
CA THR A 940 59.52 11.06 -43.58
C THR A 940 58.58 12.14 -44.09
N LEU A 941 57.95 12.89 -43.18
CA LEU A 941 56.98 13.91 -43.53
C LEU A 941 57.71 15.22 -43.94
N PRO A 942 57.15 16.00 -44.88
CA PRO A 942 57.72 17.30 -45.26
C PRO A 942 57.60 18.33 -44.12
N ASP A 943 58.53 19.28 -44.09
CA ASP A 943 58.57 20.38 -43.12
C ASP A 943 57.66 21.54 -43.57
N ASP A 944 56.37 21.22 -43.79
CA ASP A 944 55.34 22.13 -44.30
C ASP A 944 54.39 22.59 -43.18
N ASP A 945 53.91 23.85 -43.24
CA ASP A 945 52.89 24.42 -42.34
C ASP A 945 51.66 23.51 -42.13
N ALA A 946 51.30 22.70 -43.12
CA ALA A 946 50.18 21.76 -43.04
C ALA A 946 50.48 20.56 -42.12
N VAL A 947 51.72 20.06 -42.13
CA VAL A 947 52.20 19.00 -41.23
C VAL A 947 52.35 19.59 -39.83
N THR A 948 53.00 20.75 -39.68
CA THR A 948 53.20 21.40 -38.37
C THR A 948 51.87 21.64 -37.66
N ARG A 949 50.83 22.12 -38.37
CA ARG A 949 49.48 22.30 -37.81
C ARG A 949 48.80 20.98 -37.44
N ALA A 950 48.95 19.92 -38.23
CA ALA A 950 48.40 18.60 -37.89
C ALA A 950 49.05 18.03 -36.62
N ILE A 951 50.36 18.17 -36.48
CA ILE A 951 51.10 17.72 -35.28
C ILE A 951 50.70 18.56 -34.06
N GLN A 952 50.55 19.88 -34.19
CA GLN A 952 50.02 20.74 -33.13
C GLN A 952 48.56 20.39 -32.74
N SER A 953 47.75 19.88 -33.67
CA SER A 953 46.40 19.37 -33.35
C SER A 953 46.44 18.10 -32.50
N ILE A 954 47.36 17.17 -32.83
CA ILE A 954 47.59 15.95 -32.06
C ILE A 954 48.10 16.31 -30.65
N ASP A 955 49.02 17.26 -30.53
CA ASP A 955 49.56 17.69 -29.22
C ASP A 955 48.57 18.49 -28.36
N ARG A 956 47.57 19.14 -28.97
CA ARG A 956 46.44 19.75 -28.25
C ARG A 956 45.37 18.75 -27.80
N THR A 957 45.30 17.58 -28.45
CA THR A 957 44.37 16.52 -28.07
C THR A 957 45.02 15.72 -26.92
N PRO A 958 44.46 15.71 -25.69
CA PRO A 958 45.12 15.07 -24.55
C PRO A 958 45.31 13.57 -24.77
N GLY A 959 46.40 13.01 -24.22
CA GLY A 959 46.64 11.57 -24.17
C GLY A 959 46.01 10.85 -22.97
N LEU A 960 45.36 11.63 -22.10
CA LEU A 960 44.72 11.20 -20.86
C LEU A 960 43.22 11.49 -21.03
N ASP A 961 42.35 10.49 -20.83
CA ASP A 961 40.90 10.68 -20.99
C ASP A 961 40.40 11.46 -19.76
N SER A 962 40.24 12.76 -19.96
CA SER A 962 40.03 13.73 -18.89
C SER A 962 38.56 14.13 -18.86
N HIS A 963 37.95 14.02 -17.69
CA HIS A 963 36.55 14.33 -17.42
C HIS A 963 36.42 15.49 -16.42
N LYS A 964 35.20 16.02 -16.26
CA LYS A 964 34.88 17.13 -15.37
C LYS A 964 33.56 16.90 -14.63
N ALA A 965 33.49 17.30 -13.37
CA ALA A 965 32.27 17.23 -12.56
C ALA A 965 32.19 18.43 -11.62
N GLY A 966 30.98 19.00 -11.48
CA GLY A 966 30.73 20.10 -10.56
C GLY A 966 30.66 19.65 -9.10
N VAL A 967 31.00 20.54 -8.17
CA VAL A 967 30.81 20.30 -6.73
C VAL A 967 30.18 21.52 -6.07
N ILE A 968 28.99 21.31 -5.51
CA ILE A 968 28.12 22.36 -4.95
C ILE A 968 27.86 22.06 -3.47
N TYR A 969 27.98 23.06 -2.60
CA TYR A 969 27.64 22.96 -1.18
C TYR A 969 26.35 23.73 -0.89
N ILE A 970 25.33 23.05 -0.36
CA ILE A 970 24.07 23.66 0.09
C ILE A 970 24.10 23.75 1.62
N GLY A 971 24.02 24.97 2.15
CA GLY A 971 24.00 25.25 3.58
C GLY A 971 22.62 25.06 4.24
N GLU A 972 22.61 25.14 5.56
CA GLU A 972 21.40 25.01 6.38
C GLU A 972 20.34 26.05 5.99
N GLY A 973 19.13 25.59 5.63
CA GLY A 973 18.00 26.44 5.23
C GLY A 973 18.08 27.11 3.84
N GLN A 974 19.20 27.02 3.12
CA GLN A 974 19.33 27.60 1.77
C GLN A 974 18.45 26.87 0.75
N LYS A 975 17.83 27.62 -0.18
CA LYS A 975 16.94 27.04 -1.20
C LYS A 975 17.10 27.62 -2.61
N THR A 976 17.69 28.80 -2.76
CA THR A 976 17.82 29.45 -4.07
C THR A 976 19.22 29.29 -4.66
N GLU A 977 19.31 29.17 -6.00
CA GLU A 977 20.58 29.11 -6.73
C GLU A 977 21.55 30.25 -6.37
N THR A 978 21.01 31.46 -6.16
CA THR A 978 21.80 32.65 -5.82
C THR A 978 22.37 32.62 -4.41
N GLU A 979 21.63 32.15 -3.41
CA GLU A 979 22.15 31.92 -2.04
C GLU A 979 23.25 30.85 -2.05
N ILE A 980 23.01 29.73 -2.74
CA ILE A 980 23.91 28.58 -2.72
C ILE A 980 25.24 28.89 -3.42
N LEU A 981 25.22 29.57 -4.57
CA LEU A 981 26.45 29.90 -5.31
C LEU A 981 27.26 31.04 -4.68
N GLN A 982 26.69 31.79 -3.74
CA GLN A 982 27.44 32.76 -2.93
C GLN A 982 28.30 32.11 -1.83
N ASN A 983 28.15 30.81 -1.55
CA ASN A 983 28.92 30.11 -0.53
C ASN A 983 30.44 30.14 -0.82
N VAL A 984 31.22 30.67 0.13
CA VAL A 984 32.70 30.73 0.08
C VAL A 984 33.34 29.59 0.89
N GLN A 985 32.62 29.04 1.87
CA GLN A 985 33.09 27.92 2.71
C GLN A 985 31.89 27.04 3.09
N GLY A 986 32.10 25.72 3.13
CA GLY A 986 31.10 24.75 3.57
C GLY A 986 31.31 24.24 5.00
N SER A 987 30.60 23.17 5.35
CA SER A 987 30.71 22.50 6.66
C SER A 987 32.09 21.87 6.91
N PRO A 988 32.46 21.59 8.18
CA PRO A 988 33.70 20.87 8.50
C PRO A 988 33.84 19.51 7.78
N ASP A 989 32.71 18.83 7.55
CA ASP A 989 32.68 17.56 6.83
C ASP A 989 32.84 17.74 5.33
N TYR A 990 32.22 18.75 4.73
CA TYR A 990 32.46 19.13 3.33
C TYR A 990 33.95 19.43 3.06
N ILE A 991 34.61 20.16 3.96
CA ILE A 991 36.06 20.43 3.85
C ILE A 991 36.88 19.13 3.94
N THR A 992 36.47 18.21 4.82
CA THR A 992 37.12 16.89 4.96
C THR A 992 36.94 16.05 3.69
N PHE A 993 35.72 15.98 3.16
CA PHE A 993 35.37 15.32 1.91
C PHE A 993 36.19 15.87 0.72
N LEU A 994 36.23 17.20 0.53
CA LEU A 994 37.05 17.83 -0.51
C LEU A 994 38.53 17.44 -0.38
N SER A 995 39.08 17.45 0.83
CA SER A 995 40.50 17.15 1.07
C SER A 995 40.93 15.72 0.71
N ALA A 996 39.98 14.78 0.58
CA ALA A 996 40.21 13.38 0.22
C ALA A 996 39.71 13.03 -1.20
N LEU A 997 39.01 13.95 -1.87
CA LEU A 997 38.43 13.75 -3.19
C LEU A 997 39.50 13.69 -4.30
N GLY A 998 40.60 14.46 -4.16
CA GLY A 998 41.71 14.50 -5.10
C GLY A 998 42.88 15.36 -4.61
N THR A 999 43.81 15.70 -5.51
CA THR A 999 44.95 16.59 -5.21
C THR A 999 44.64 18.04 -5.57
N LEU A 1000 44.89 18.98 -4.66
CA LEU A 1000 44.80 20.42 -4.96
C LEU A 1000 45.97 20.83 -5.87
N ARG A 1001 45.68 21.48 -7.01
CA ARG A 1001 46.69 21.92 -7.99
C ARG A 1001 46.46 23.39 -8.38
N PRO A 1002 47.53 24.17 -8.64
CA PRO A 1002 47.39 25.52 -9.16
C PRO A 1002 46.85 25.49 -10.59
N LEU A 1003 45.98 26.46 -10.91
CA LEU A 1003 45.42 26.65 -12.25
C LEU A 1003 46.33 27.51 -13.15
N HIS A 1004 47.01 28.50 -12.55
CA HIS A 1004 47.95 29.37 -13.25
C HIS A 1004 49.06 28.57 -13.94
N ASN A 1005 49.17 28.68 -15.27
CA ASN A 1005 50.07 27.87 -16.11
C ASN A 1005 49.98 26.34 -15.89
N ALA A 1006 48.83 25.82 -15.46
CA ALA A 1006 48.61 24.39 -15.17
C ALA A 1006 49.15 23.46 -16.28
N PRO A 1007 49.91 22.40 -15.97
CA PRO A 1007 50.45 21.46 -16.96
C PRO A 1007 49.45 20.38 -17.41
N PHE A 1008 48.22 20.38 -16.86
CA PHE A 1008 47.15 19.42 -17.13
C PHE A 1008 45.97 20.09 -17.87
N ASN A 1009 44.96 19.32 -18.25
CA ASN A 1009 43.76 19.86 -18.89
C ASN A 1009 42.83 20.47 -17.83
N THR A 1010 42.67 21.80 -17.81
CA THR A 1010 41.82 22.49 -16.82
C THR A 1010 40.32 22.44 -17.11
N GLN A 1011 39.87 21.71 -18.14
CA GLN A 1011 38.46 21.40 -18.44
C GLN A 1011 37.51 22.61 -18.64
N GLY A 1012 38.07 23.80 -18.83
CA GLY A 1012 37.34 25.05 -19.02
C GLY A 1012 37.73 26.16 -18.05
N LEU A 1013 38.37 25.82 -16.93
CA LEU A 1013 38.87 26.79 -15.95
C LEU A 1013 40.05 27.60 -16.50
N ASP A 1014 40.08 28.89 -16.18
CA ASP A 1014 41.15 29.84 -16.51
C ASP A 1014 42.54 29.35 -16.03
N ARG A 1015 43.58 29.74 -16.78
CA ARG A 1015 44.99 29.42 -16.55
C ARG A 1015 45.89 30.67 -16.49
N THR A 1016 45.30 31.87 -16.57
CA THR A 1016 46.00 33.11 -16.93
C THR A 1016 45.71 34.31 -16.04
N SER A 1017 44.46 34.51 -15.61
CA SER A 1017 44.01 35.67 -14.81
C SER A 1017 43.41 35.29 -13.46
N ASP A 1018 43.52 34.01 -13.07
CA ASP A 1018 42.96 33.38 -11.88
C ASP A 1018 41.46 33.68 -11.67
N ALA A 1019 40.72 33.93 -12.76
CA ALA A 1019 39.33 34.39 -12.74
C ALA A 1019 38.36 33.34 -12.16
N ASP A 1020 38.67 32.05 -12.35
CA ASP A 1020 37.94 30.92 -11.77
C ASP A 1020 38.54 30.46 -10.42
N GLY A 1021 39.50 31.22 -9.89
CA GLY A 1021 40.27 30.93 -8.68
C GLY A 1021 41.71 30.47 -8.98
N PRO A 1022 42.59 30.47 -7.96
CA PRO A 1022 44.00 30.10 -8.14
C PRO A 1022 44.27 28.59 -8.17
N HIS A 1023 43.33 27.76 -7.68
CA HIS A 1023 43.52 26.32 -7.54
C HIS A 1023 42.23 25.53 -7.85
N ALA A 1024 42.39 24.31 -8.36
CA ALA A 1024 41.32 23.31 -8.49
C ALA A 1024 41.73 21.99 -7.83
N ILE A 1025 40.75 21.15 -7.47
CA ILE A 1025 41.03 19.78 -7.05
C ILE A 1025 40.96 18.88 -8.29
N VAL A 1026 42.00 18.07 -8.47
CA VAL A 1026 42.16 17.16 -9.60
C VAL A 1026 42.55 15.79 -9.06
N TRP A 1027 41.81 14.76 -9.45
CA TRP A 1027 42.22 13.37 -9.30
C TRP A 1027 42.64 12.82 -10.66
N ASN A 1028 43.73 12.06 -10.72
CA ASN A 1028 44.12 11.34 -11.93
C ASN A 1028 44.84 10.03 -11.61
N ASN A 1029 44.83 9.12 -12.58
CA ASN A 1029 45.69 7.94 -12.62
C ASN A 1029 46.50 7.95 -13.93
N GLN A 1030 47.00 6.80 -14.40
CA GLN A 1030 47.80 6.69 -15.62
C GLN A 1030 47.02 6.89 -16.94
N VAL A 1031 45.67 6.85 -16.91
CA VAL A 1031 44.81 6.93 -18.11
C VAL A 1031 43.67 7.94 -18.02
N THR A 1032 43.11 8.15 -16.84
CA THR A 1032 41.94 9.01 -16.63
C THR A 1032 42.23 10.13 -15.64
N GLU A 1033 41.61 11.27 -15.87
CA GLU A 1033 41.64 12.45 -15.02
C GLU A 1033 40.21 12.93 -14.75
N LEU A 1034 39.98 13.49 -13.57
CA LEU A 1034 38.71 14.09 -13.17
C LEU A 1034 39.02 15.41 -12.47
N VAL A 1035 38.66 16.51 -13.14
CA VAL A 1035 38.77 17.88 -12.62
C VAL A 1035 37.46 18.25 -11.93
N PHE A 1036 37.53 18.77 -10.71
CA PHE A 1036 36.35 19.14 -9.93
C PHE A 1036 36.10 20.66 -9.98
N HIS A 1037 34.98 21.06 -10.57
CA HIS A 1037 34.53 22.46 -10.63
C HIS A 1037 33.84 22.83 -9.32
N ILE A 1038 34.64 23.20 -8.32
CA ILE A 1038 34.18 23.42 -6.94
C ILE A 1038 33.74 24.88 -6.75
N THR A 1039 32.44 25.08 -6.58
CA THR A 1039 31.82 26.42 -6.44
C THR A 1039 32.30 27.26 -5.27
N THR A 1040 32.85 26.62 -4.22
CA THR A 1040 33.42 27.29 -3.04
C THR A 1040 34.90 27.66 -3.20
N LEU A 1041 35.60 27.16 -4.23
CA LEU A 1041 36.96 27.58 -4.59
C LEU A 1041 36.98 28.69 -5.65
N MET A 1042 35.89 28.82 -6.42
CA MET A 1042 35.67 29.92 -7.36
C MET A 1042 35.39 31.24 -6.60
N PRO A 1043 36.03 32.36 -6.98
CA PRO A 1043 35.83 33.64 -6.31
C PRO A 1043 34.41 34.17 -6.49
N ASN A 1044 33.93 34.95 -5.51
CA ASN A 1044 32.69 35.70 -5.64
C ASN A 1044 32.95 37.02 -6.35
N ASP A 1045 32.15 37.35 -7.36
CA ASP A 1045 32.05 38.70 -7.91
C ASP A 1045 31.34 39.64 -6.91
N ALA A 1046 31.56 40.95 -7.03
CA ALA A 1046 30.88 41.98 -6.27
C ALA A 1046 29.43 42.21 -6.75
N ASP A 1047 29.12 41.90 -8.02
CA ASP A 1047 27.75 41.80 -8.52
C ASP A 1047 27.24 40.36 -8.32
N PRO A 1048 26.18 40.13 -7.52
CA PRO A 1048 25.63 38.78 -7.29
C PRO A 1048 25.18 38.08 -8.58
N SER A 1049 24.73 38.81 -9.59
CA SER A 1049 24.28 38.25 -10.87
C SER A 1049 25.46 37.77 -11.73
N LEU A 1050 26.57 38.53 -11.75
CA LEU A 1050 27.82 38.11 -12.40
C LEU A 1050 28.45 36.94 -11.64
N ASN A 1051 28.41 36.93 -10.30
CA ASN A 1051 28.88 35.82 -9.49
C ASN A 1051 28.15 34.51 -9.85
N THR A 1052 26.81 34.52 -9.81
CA THR A 1052 25.99 33.37 -10.22
C THR A 1052 26.29 32.94 -11.66
N ALA A 1053 26.41 33.88 -12.61
CA ALA A 1053 26.75 33.55 -13.99
C ALA A 1053 28.15 32.94 -14.16
N ASN A 1054 29.17 33.49 -13.48
CA ASN A 1054 30.56 33.06 -13.55
C ASN A 1054 30.80 31.68 -12.95
N LYS A 1055 30.01 31.27 -11.95
CA LYS A 1055 30.02 29.88 -11.45
C LYS A 1055 29.16 28.97 -12.32
N LYS A 1056 27.95 29.40 -12.71
CA LYS A 1056 27.00 28.60 -13.50
C LYS A 1056 27.51 28.24 -14.90
N ARG A 1057 28.34 29.06 -15.53
CA ARG A 1057 29.00 28.74 -16.82
C ARG A 1057 29.93 27.52 -16.77
N HIS A 1058 30.33 27.07 -15.58
CA HIS A 1058 31.11 25.84 -15.39
C HIS A 1058 30.19 24.68 -14.98
N ILE A 1059 29.63 24.74 -13.77
CA ILE A 1059 28.78 23.65 -13.21
C ILE A 1059 27.50 23.38 -14.02
N GLY A 1060 26.94 24.40 -14.67
CA GLY A 1060 25.77 24.27 -15.55
C GLY A 1060 26.10 23.66 -16.92
N ASN A 1061 27.39 23.56 -17.26
CA ASN A 1061 27.92 22.88 -18.44
C ASN A 1061 28.63 21.56 -18.07
N ASP A 1062 28.50 21.09 -16.82
CA ASP A 1062 28.97 19.78 -16.37
C ASP A 1062 27.81 18.77 -16.43
N PHE A 1063 28.05 17.59 -17.00
CA PHE A 1063 27.03 16.53 -17.11
C PHE A 1063 26.67 15.92 -15.75
N VAL A 1064 27.63 15.93 -14.81
CA VAL A 1064 27.51 15.36 -13.47
C VAL A 1064 27.85 16.42 -12.43
N ASN A 1065 26.97 16.60 -11.45
CA ASN A 1065 27.14 17.53 -10.33
C ASN A 1065 27.05 16.79 -8.99
N ILE A 1066 28.06 16.96 -8.13
CA ILE A 1066 28.07 16.44 -6.75
C ILE A 1066 27.46 17.51 -5.83
N ILE A 1067 26.39 17.17 -5.13
CA ILE A 1067 25.65 18.08 -4.25
C ILE A 1067 25.87 17.66 -2.80
N PHE A 1068 26.64 18.45 -2.03
CA PHE A 1068 26.81 18.24 -0.59
C PHE A 1068 25.73 19.04 0.15
N ASN A 1069 24.71 18.34 0.65
CA ASN A 1069 23.46 18.92 1.12
C ASN A 1069 23.36 18.93 2.66
N ASN A 1070 23.61 20.09 3.27
CA ASN A 1070 23.37 20.36 4.69
C ASN A 1070 22.06 21.16 4.93
N SER A 1071 21.17 21.30 3.94
CA SER A 1071 19.92 22.08 4.10
C SER A 1071 18.91 21.46 5.07
N SER A 1072 19.05 20.16 5.37
CA SER A 1072 18.06 19.28 6.02
C SER A 1072 16.73 19.08 5.28
N ALA A 1073 16.65 19.52 4.01
CA ALA A 1073 15.57 19.23 3.09
C ALA A 1073 16.05 18.30 1.95
N PRO A 1074 15.16 17.53 1.29
CA PRO A 1074 15.50 16.81 0.06
C PRO A 1074 15.93 17.81 -1.03
N PHE A 1075 16.91 17.42 -1.85
CA PHE A 1075 17.38 18.24 -2.97
C PHE A 1075 16.39 18.16 -4.14
N ASP A 1076 16.00 19.33 -4.66
CA ASP A 1076 15.14 19.47 -5.83
C ASP A 1076 16.00 19.62 -7.10
N LEU A 1077 15.70 18.82 -8.14
CA LEU A 1077 16.41 18.85 -9.42
C LEU A 1077 16.28 20.20 -10.14
N ASP A 1078 15.16 20.91 -9.95
CA ASP A 1078 14.93 22.22 -10.57
C ASP A 1078 15.67 23.37 -9.86
N THR A 1079 16.39 23.10 -8.76
CA THR A 1079 17.24 24.10 -8.06
C THR A 1079 18.33 24.69 -8.96
N PHE A 1080 18.87 23.89 -9.90
CA PHE A 1080 19.93 24.32 -10.82
C PHE A 1080 19.53 24.08 -12.29
N PRO A 1081 18.68 24.94 -12.90
CA PRO A 1081 18.23 24.76 -14.27
C PRO A 1081 19.41 24.74 -15.26
N SER A 1082 19.61 23.59 -15.91
CA SER A 1082 20.67 23.33 -16.89
C SER A 1082 20.17 22.46 -18.04
N GLN A 1083 20.70 22.73 -19.24
CA GLN A 1083 20.49 21.89 -20.42
C GLN A 1083 21.35 20.60 -20.34
N PHE A 1084 22.60 20.71 -19.86
CA PHE A 1084 23.60 19.64 -19.87
C PHE A 1084 23.61 18.75 -18.62
N ALA A 1085 23.25 19.26 -17.44
CA ALA A 1085 23.29 18.47 -16.21
C ALA A 1085 22.27 17.31 -16.29
N ALA A 1086 22.78 16.08 -16.29
CA ALA A 1086 22.00 14.85 -16.45
C ALA A 1086 21.99 13.99 -15.18
N VAL A 1087 23.02 14.11 -14.34
CA VAL A 1087 23.19 13.32 -13.11
C VAL A 1087 23.58 14.21 -11.94
N TYR A 1088 22.91 14.03 -10.81
CA TYR A 1088 23.19 14.70 -9.54
C TYR A 1088 23.52 13.67 -8.46
N ILE A 1089 24.74 13.70 -7.93
CA ILE A 1089 25.19 12.82 -6.85
C ILE A 1089 24.99 13.57 -5.53
N VAL A 1090 23.85 13.34 -4.89
CA VAL A 1090 23.47 14.00 -3.63
C VAL A 1090 24.10 13.25 -2.46
N ILE A 1091 24.76 14.01 -1.59
CA ILE A 1091 25.34 13.56 -0.32
C ILE A 1091 24.61 14.32 0.80
N ALA A 1092 24.08 13.61 1.79
CA ALA A 1092 23.48 14.21 2.99
C ALA A 1092 24.03 13.53 4.27
N PRO A 1093 24.08 14.21 5.42
CA PRO A 1093 24.43 13.56 6.68
C PRO A 1093 23.31 12.59 7.13
N SER A 1094 23.69 11.40 7.62
CA SER A 1094 22.75 10.35 8.08
C SER A 1094 21.76 10.83 9.14
N ALA A 1095 22.22 11.67 10.07
CA ALA A 1095 21.42 12.31 11.10
C ALA A 1095 21.41 13.83 10.89
N ARG A 1096 20.29 14.46 11.23
CA ARG A 1096 20.14 15.92 11.09
C ARG A 1096 21.18 16.64 11.97
N THR A 1097 21.93 17.54 11.35
CA THR A 1097 22.97 18.35 12.00
C THR A 1097 22.80 19.82 11.59
N SER A 1098 22.78 20.72 12.57
CA SER A 1098 23.02 22.14 12.31
C SER A 1098 24.52 22.44 12.20
N PHE A 1099 24.92 23.51 11.51
CA PHE A 1099 26.34 23.86 11.33
C PHE A 1099 27.09 24.03 12.68
N LEU A 1100 26.40 24.55 13.70
CA LEU A 1100 26.96 24.70 15.04
C LEU A 1100 27.09 23.36 15.79
N GLN A 1101 26.15 22.44 15.60
CA GLN A 1101 26.15 21.10 16.18
C GLN A 1101 27.27 20.24 15.59
N THR A 1102 27.44 20.20 14.26
CA THR A 1102 28.60 19.58 13.60
C THR A 1102 29.94 20.07 14.18
N ARG A 1103 30.06 21.39 14.38
CA ARG A 1103 31.27 21.99 14.93
C ARG A 1103 31.50 21.60 16.39
N ARG A 1104 30.45 21.60 17.23
CA ARG A 1104 30.50 21.17 18.64
C ARG A 1104 30.92 19.71 18.77
N LEU A 1105 30.24 18.81 18.06
CA LEU A 1105 30.48 17.37 18.07
C LEU A 1105 31.94 17.05 17.73
N ARG A 1106 32.48 17.65 16.65
CA ARG A 1106 33.91 17.54 16.33
C ARG A 1106 34.81 18.08 17.45
N THR A 1107 34.52 19.25 18.02
CA THR A 1107 35.38 19.82 19.09
C THR A 1107 35.34 19.04 20.41
N ASP A 1108 34.22 18.44 20.79
CA ASP A 1108 34.12 17.66 22.02
C ASP A 1108 34.55 16.20 21.83
N GLY A 1109 34.41 15.62 20.63
CA GLY A 1109 35.08 14.37 20.26
C GLY A 1109 36.60 14.47 20.41
N LEU A 1110 37.19 15.53 19.84
CA LEU A 1110 38.61 15.91 19.99
C LEU A 1110 39.03 16.30 21.43
N ARG A 1111 38.12 16.30 22.40
CA ARG A 1111 38.41 16.55 23.83
C ARG A 1111 38.20 15.33 24.72
N ARG A 1112 37.36 14.37 24.31
CA ARG A 1112 37.09 13.14 25.05
C ARG A 1112 38.12 12.03 24.76
N ARG A 1113 38.74 12.06 23.58
CA ARG A 1113 39.91 11.26 23.19
C ARG A 1113 41.11 12.19 22.96
N GLY A 1114 42.32 11.71 23.29
CA GLY A 1114 43.56 12.49 23.16
C GLY A 1114 44.05 12.62 21.72
N ASP A 1115 45.04 13.50 21.50
CA ASP A 1115 45.47 13.95 20.16
C ASP A 1115 45.89 12.83 19.18
N ASP A 1116 46.37 11.68 19.67
CA ASP A 1116 46.78 10.54 18.81
C ASP A 1116 45.58 9.82 18.14
N ASP A 1117 44.39 9.82 18.75
CA ASP A 1117 43.18 9.14 18.22
C ASP A 1117 42.48 9.92 17.08
N GLY A 1118 43.04 11.07 16.66
CA GLY A 1118 42.42 12.03 15.73
C GLY A 1118 42.11 11.52 14.31
N GLN A 1119 42.52 10.29 13.96
CA GLN A 1119 42.07 9.61 12.73
C GLN A 1119 40.79 8.79 12.92
N GLN A 1120 40.52 8.21 14.10
CA GLN A 1120 39.28 7.43 14.33
C GLN A 1120 38.03 8.31 14.25
N LEU A 1121 38.11 9.55 14.75
CA LEU A 1121 37.07 10.58 14.64
C LEU A 1121 36.71 10.98 13.18
N ARG A 1122 37.34 10.39 12.17
CA ARG A 1122 36.98 10.53 10.74
C ARG A 1122 36.23 9.31 10.17
N GLY A 1123 36.09 8.22 10.93
CA GLY A 1123 35.31 7.04 10.53
C GLY A 1123 33.84 7.15 10.94
N ASP A 1124 33.60 7.51 12.20
CA ASP A 1124 32.31 7.42 12.92
C ASP A 1124 31.14 8.22 12.31
N ALA A 1125 31.38 9.11 11.34
CA ALA A 1125 30.36 9.94 10.70
C ALA A 1125 29.81 9.29 9.43
N PHE A 1126 28.52 8.98 9.40
CA PHE A 1126 27.85 8.36 8.26
C PHE A 1126 27.10 9.37 7.38
N PHE A 1127 27.17 9.16 6.05
CA PHE A 1127 26.53 9.99 5.04
C PHE A 1127 25.65 9.11 4.15
N SER A 1128 24.46 9.60 3.80
CA SER A 1128 23.66 9.01 2.74
C SER A 1128 24.09 9.57 1.38
N VAL A 1129 24.15 8.68 0.39
CA VAL A 1129 24.54 8.99 -0.99
C VAL A 1129 23.42 8.49 -1.90
N ARG A 1130 22.93 9.39 -2.76
CA ARG A 1130 21.87 9.07 -3.73
C ARG A 1130 22.12 9.77 -5.07
N VAL A 1131 22.05 9.01 -6.15
CA VAL A 1131 22.20 9.48 -7.53
C VAL A 1131 20.82 9.73 -8.12
N LEU A 1132 20.52 11.00 -8.40
CA LEU A 1132 19.31 11.43 -9.07
C LEU A 1132 19.62 11.72 -10.53
N THR A 1133 18.81 11.20 -11.45
CA THR A 1133 18.99 11.42 -12.90
C THR A 1133 17.86 12.29 -13.46
N LYS A 1134 18.17 13.06 -14.50
CA LYS A 1134 17.19 13.88 -15.24
C LYS A 1134 16.12 12.97 -15.87
N PRO A 1135 14.82 13.36 -15.88
CA PRO A 1135 13.77 12.55 -16.48
C PRO A 1135 14.11 12.11 -17.91
N GLY A 1136 14.02 10.80 -18.16
CA GLY A 1136 14.44 10.16 -19.41
C GLY A 1136 15.83 9.50 -19.37
N TYR A 1137 16.72 9.91 -18.45
CA TYR A 1137 18.08 9.35 -18.33
C TYR A 1137 18.11 8.09 -17.42
N PRO A 1138 18.67 6.95 -17.86
CA PRO A 1138 18.61 5.68 -17.11
C PRO A 1138 19.30 5.69 -15.74
N ALA A 1139 18.58 5.26 -14.70
CA ALA A 1139 19.08 5.13 -13.34
C ALA A 1139 19.86 3.81 -13.12
N VAL A 1140 21.07 3.72 -13.67
CA VAL A 1140 21.92 2.49 -13.63
C VAL A 1140 23.00 2.47 -12.53
N SER A 1141 23.16 3.58 -11.81
CA SER A 1141 24.20 3.78 -10.79
C SER A 1141 23.95 2.96 -9.51
N SER A 1142 24.99 2.59 -8.76
CA SER A 1142 24.86 1.74 -7.56
C SER A 1142 24.26 2.45 -6.33
N ALA A 1143 24.12 3.78 -6.41
CA ALA A 1143 23.38 4.61 -5.47
C ALA A 1143 22.11 5.22 -6.09
N ALA A 1144 21.48 4.57 -7.08
CA ALA A 1144 20.18 5.00 -7.62
C ALA A 1144 19.08 4.99 -6.51
N THR A 1145 19.12 3.98 -5.64
CA THR A 1145 18.50 4.03 -4.31
C THR A 1145 19.53 4.45 -3.28
N GLU A 1146 19.08 5.05 -2.19
CA GLU A 1146 19.94 5.66 -1.16
C GLU A 1146 20.84 4.61 -0.47
N LYS A 1147 22.13 4.91 -0.33
CA LYS A 1147 23.14 4.07 0.33
C LYS A 1147 23.82 4.85 1.44
N ILE A 1148 24.04 4.21 2.60
CA ILE A 1148 24.91 4.77 3.64
C ILE A 1148 26.36 4.41 3.37
N VAL A 1149 27.25 5.37 3.58
CA VAL A 1149 28.70 5.28 3.39
C VAL A 1149 29.39 6.03 4.53
N SER A 1150 30.47 5.50 5.10
CA SER A 1150 31.24 6.17 6.15
C SER A 1150 32.05 7.35 5.59
N ALA A 1151 32.38 8.33 6.43
CA ALA A 1151 33.14 9.51 6.05
C ALA A 1151 34.53 9.21 5.49
N GLY A 1152 35.14 8.08 5.87
CA GLY A 1152 36.40 7.60 5.31
C GLY A 1152 36.27 7.13 3.86
N SER A 1153 35.21 6.39 3.55
CA SER A 1153 35.00 5.76 2.24
C SER A 1153 34.20 6.60 1.23
N LEU A 1154 33.41 7.56 1.73
CA LEU A 1154 32.62 8.52 0.95
C LEU A 1154 33.38 9.18 -0.22
N PRO A 1155 34.62 9.71 -0.07
CA PRO A 1155 35.32 10.38 -1.16
C PRO A 1155 35.78 9.40 -2.25
N GLY A 1156 36.08 8.15 -1.88
CA GLY A 1156 36.43 7.08 -2.81
C GLY A 1156 35.22 6.62 -3.62
N TYR A 1157 34.10 6.39 -2.95
CA TYR A 1157 32.85 5.95 -3.56
C TYR A 1157 32.24 7.01 -4.48
N VAL A 1158 32.07 8.26 -4.00
CA VAL A 1158 31.50 9.36 -4.81
C VAL A 1158 32.34 9.65 -6.06
N ARG A 1159 33.68 9.59 -5.95
CA ARG A 1159 34.59 9.70 -7.10
C ARG A 1159 34.40 8.55 -8.10
N ASN A 1160 34.09 7.34 -7.63
CA ASN A 1160 33.79 6.22 -8.50
C ASN A 1160 32.51 6.44 -9.30
N LEU A 1161 31.43 6.84 -8.62
CA LEU A 1161 30.16 7.20 -9.23
C LEU A 1161 30.37 8.30 -10.28
N ALA A 1162 30.94 9.45 -9.89
CA ALA A 1162 31.16 10.59 -10.76
C ALA A 1162 31.95 10.26 -12.04
N LEU A 1163 33.00 9.43 -11.96
CA LEU A 1163 33.76 9.02 -13.14
C LEU A 1163 32.91 8.14 -14.07
N ASN A 1164 32.24 7.12 -13.52
CA ASN A 1164 31.43 6.20 -14.31
C ASN A 1164 30.21 6.91 -14.96
N ASP A 1165 29.53 7.79 -14.20
CA ASP A 1165 28.38 8.57 -14.66
C ASP A 1165 28.80 9.66 -15.68
N CYS A 1166 30.01 10.23 -15.58
CA CYS A 1166 30.58 11.09 -16.63
C CYS A 1166 30.78 10.33 -17.94
N VAL A 1167 31.36 9.13 -17.89
CA VAL A 1167 31.53 8.27 -19.08
C VAL A 1167 30.18 7.91 -19.70
N PHE A 1168 29.16 7.60 -18.87
CA PHE A 1168 27.82 7.32 -19.37
C PHE A 1168 27.15 8.55 -20.00
N ALA A 1169 27.25 9.73 -19.36
CA ALA A 1169 26.62 10.94 -19.86
C ALA A 1169 27.25 11.45 -21.17
N ILE A 1170 28.56 11.31 -21.34
CA ILE A 1170 29.23 11.62 -22.63
C ILE A 1170 28.69 10.70 -23.73
N MET A 1171 28.48 9.40 -23.46
CA MET A 1171 27.85 8.49 -24.44
C MET A 1171 26.40 8.88 -24.76
N TRP A 1172 25.62 9.17 -23.72
CA TRP A 1172 24.20 9.48 -23.86
C TRP A 1172 23.96 10.67 -24.80
N HIS A 1173 24.72 11.76 -24.63
CA HIS A 1173 24.61 12.94 -25.49
C HIS A 1173 25.24 12.73 -26.88
N SER A 1174 26.29 11.90 -27.00
CA SER A 1174 26.95 11.64 -28.29
C SER A 1174 26.07 10.86 -29.29
N ARG A 1175 25.02 10.20 -28.80
CA ARG A 1175 24.01 9.50 -29.62
C ARG A 1175 23.23 10.45 -30.55
N GLU A 1176 23.05 11.71 -30.16
CA GLU A 1176 22.25 12.68 -30.93
C GLU A 1176 23.00 13.23 -32.16
N GLY A 1177 24.29 12.91 -32.32
CA GLY A 1177 25.12 13.30 -33.47
C GLY A 1177 25.34 12.19 -34.51
N GLU A 1178 25.82 12.57 -35.69
CA GLU A 1178 26.20 11.65 -36.76
C GLU A 1178 27.43 10.80 -36.37
N GLY A 1179 27.20 9.61 -35.80
CA GLY A 1179 28.27 8.61 -35.62
C GLY A 1179 27.91 7.46 -34.67
N GLY A 1180 27.36 7.75 -33.49
CA GLY A 1180 27.02 6.73 -32.48
C GLY A 1180 28.21 5.95 -31.89
N GLU A 1181 29.45 6.38 -32.15
CA GLU A 1181 30.67 5.78 -31.60
C GLU A 1181 31.14 6.48 -30.32
N TYR A 1182 32.02 5.84 -29.53
CA TYR A 1182 32.63 6.44 -28.33
C TYR A 1182 33.66 7.54 -28.69
N PRO A 1183 33.40 8.84 -28.41
CA PRO A 1183 34.42 9.89 -28.53
C PRO A 1183 35.47 9.82 -27.40
N SER A 1184 36.43 8.89 -27.51
CA SER A 1184 37.64 8.95 -26.67
C SER A 1184 38.63 9.95 -27.26
N SER A 1185 39.35 10.63 -26.35
CA SER A 1185 40.56 11.38 -26.70
C SER A 1185 41.53 10.51 -27.53
N TRP A 1186 41.67 9.23 -27.16
CA TRP A 1186 42.49 8.25 -27.84
C TRP A 1186 42.03 7.90 -29.26
N ARG A 1187 40.72 7.71 -29.50
CA ARG A 1187 40.19 7.48 -30.86
C ARG A 1187 40.34 8.71 -31.73
N SER A 1188 40.13 9.92 -31.19
CA SER A 1188 40.42 11.16 -31.93
C SER A 1188 41.89 11.26 -32.32
N ARG A 1189 42.83 10.90 -31.42
CA ARG A 1189 44.27 10.85 -31.74
C ARG A 1189 44.61 9.76 -32.76
N LEU A 1190 44.00 8.56 -32.68
CA LEU A 1190 44.13 7.50 -33.68
C LEU A 1190 43.66 7.97 -35.06
N GLU A 1191 42.51 8.64 -35.14
CA GLU A 1191 41.95 9.13 -36.40
C GLU A 1191 42.81 10.26 -37.00
N GLN A 1192 43.30 11.19 -36.16
CA GLN A 1192 44.25 12.22 -36.59
C GLN A 1192 45.55 11.59 -37.16
N LEU A 1193 46.04 10.50 -36.56
CA LEU A 1193 47.21 9.75 -37.06
C LEU A 1193 46.90 8.96 -38.34
N ARG A 1194 45.69 8.41 -38.51
CA ARG A 1194 45.24 7.76 -39.76
C ARG A 1194 45.09 8.77 -40.91
N ARG A 1195 44.41 9.89 -40.69
CA ARG A 1195 44.28 10.99 -41.66
C ARG A 1195 45.66 11.56 -42.07
N LEU A 1196 46.64 11.54 -41.16
CA LEU A 1196 48.03 11.87 -41.47
C LEU A 1196 48.72 10.79 -42.31
N LYS A 1197 48.47 9.50 -42.04
CA LYS A 1197 48.95 8.36 -42.84
C LYS A 1197 48.38 8.39 -44.27
N GLU A 1198 47.07 8.45 -44.41
CA GLU A 1198 46.36 8.47 -45.71
C GLU A 1198 46.82 9.61 -46.62
N ARG A 1199 47.22 10.74 -46.04
CA ARG A 1199 47.67 11.93 -46.77
C ARG A 1199 49.12 11.87 -47.26
N PHE A 1200 49.99 11.07 -46.62
CA PHE A 1200 51.45 11.13 -46.85
C PHE A 1200 52.15 9.76 -47.02
N GLY A 1201 51.57 8.66 -46.54
CA GLY A 1201 52.14 7.32 -46.56
C GLY A 1201 51.60 6.45 -47.69
N GLY A 1202 51.85 6.85 -48.93
CA GLY A 1202 51.55 6.08 -50.15
C GLY A 1202 52.60 5.04 -50.51
#